data_AF-A0A0P0DB36-F1
#
_entry.id   AF-A0A0P0DB36-F1
#
_cell.length_a   1.000
_cell.length_b   1.000
_cell.length_c   1.000
_cell.angle_alpha   90.00
_cell.angle_beta   90.00
_cell.angle_gamma   90.00
#
_symmetry.space_group_name_H-M   'P 1'
#
loop_
_entity.id
_entity.type
_entity.pdbx_description
1 polymer ?
#
loop_
_entity_poly.entity_id
_entity_poly.type
_entity_poly.pdbx_seq_one_letter_code
_entity_poly.pdbx_strand_id
1 'polypeptide(L)'
;MKYILKTLIVLLVFQTISVGQESQVFWQDEKQNEENRMPMHASYFVYENEALAKSGDWKASKNYLNLNGDWKFKYVENPEALPEGFEKNNFNDTAWDVFKIPANWDVNGYGYPVYTNTTYDFDNIIKVNPPIVPTTYNPVGVYRRTISINKNWLDKDVLLHIGAAKSNLTVWVNGIYVGYGEDGKLPQEFKLNSYLNEGENTIVLKVMKWSDGSYLECQDFWRMSGITRDSYMYVRNKTHLVDFDITPDLDTNYVNGSLKISTEISRVVKKNAYSLETQLMDGTTVVASKIFKINEATKNSSFTFNVVNPKKWSAEIPNLYQLNFLLKDKKQNIIEVISKQVGFRKVEIKNGQLFVNGQAIYIKGVNRQETDPITGQTISKESMEQDIKLLKEYNMNAIRMSHYPNDEYFYDLCDKYGVYLVDEANLESHGMGYNITKTLGNKPSWELAHFQRIERMVERDKNHPSIIIWSMGNEAGNGYNFYRAYLWLKDRDPSRPIQYERASVGGWEGTDLKYDWNSDIINPQYSSPKSMEAYIKTYPNPERPYILSEYAHAMGNSMGNFKDYWDVFRAHKNFQGGFIWDMIDQSIYKTRADGTRIFAYGGDFGPEDVPSDNNFLNNGMFSPERKPNPHAFEAKNVLQNILTSWENQEQITIKVFNEFFFKDLSNVQLNWQLVLDGIAEESGIIENLNMLPQTEKIFTLPIHLAGKTYQEAFVNITYTLKQNEPLLAKGFEIAKEQLHLKGTWKNKMHIVSTEKFQEKNDSHYMSFVSHKTEIQFNKKSGFISGYKYDNQSILKEGSQLKPNFWRAPNDNDMGANLQKKLLPWKEATHNPTLLKWKHFNTKNNTIKVTAVYELPQVFSELTINYEISSEGEILVSASLTIDDTENTPMLPRFGMEMQLPKNFETISYYGKGPFENYIDRNYASKVGIYNQTVSQQFFPYIRPQETGNKTDVRWYELSNNNVSIKVQSNTLLSMTALHYLDEDLDDGLKKQQSHPEDLKKRDMTNLKIDYKQMGVGGINSWYELPMEQYSLKAKKYQYQFKITPAIKN
;
A
#
# COMPACT_ATOMS: atom_id res chain seq x y z
N MET A 1 -80.38 39.83 3.98
CA MET A 1 -79.84 38.96 5.04
C MET A 1 -79.39 37.61 4.47
N LYS A 2 -78.45 37.62 3.51
CA LYS A 2 -77.92 36.42 2.84
C LYS A 2 -76.60 36.73 2.10
N TYR A 3 -75.72 37.57 2.65
CA TYR A 3 -74.41 37.89 2.04
C TYR A 3 -73.28 38.21 3.05
N ILE A 4 -73.44 37.87 4.35
CA ILE A 4 -72.39 38.12 5.37
C ILE A 4 -71.87 36.81 6.01
N LEU A 5 -72.51 35.66 5.75
CA LEU A 5 -72.11 34.39 6.38
C LEU A 5 -71.20 33.49 5.52
N LYS A 6 -70.89 33.85 4.27
CA LYS A 6 -70.02 33.06 3.38
C LYS A 6 -68.57 33.53 3.31
N THR A 7 -68.25 34.71 3.85
CA THR A 7 -66.87 35.24 3.84
C THR A 7 -66.09 34.90 5.11
N LEU A 8 -66.76 34.49 6.20
CA LEU A 8 -66.10 34.13 7.47
C LEU A 8 -65.62 32.67 7.55
N ILE A 9 -66.10 31.77 6.69
CA ILE A 9 -65.72 30.34 6.71
C ILE A 9 -64.55 30.02 5.77
N VAL A 10 -64.22 30.90 4.82
CA VAL A 10 -63.05 30.73 3.93
C VAL A 10 -61.76 31.31 4.55
N LEU A 11 -61.88 32.24 5.50
CA LEU A 11 -60.73 32.82 6.21
C LEU A 11 -60.27 32.02 7.44
N LEU A 12 -61.07 31.09 7.95
CA LEU A 12 -60.72 30.22 9.09
C LEU A 12 -60.23 28.82 8.68
N VAL A 13 -60.26 28.47 7.39
CA VAL A 13 -59.72 27.19 6.88
C VAL A 13 -58.34 27.35 6.23
N PHE A 14 -57.85 28.58 6.04
CA PHE A 14 -56.49 28.86 5.56
C PHE A 14 -55.46 29.17 6.67
N GLN A 15 -55.83 29.04 7.95
CA GLN A 15 -54.94 29.37 9.07
C GLN A 15 -54.42 28.19 9.90
N THR A 16 -54.67 26.93 9.51
CA THR A 16 -54.11 25.78 10.23
C THR A 16 -53.70 24.64 9.31
N ILE A 17 -52.85 24.92 8.31
CA ILE A 17 -51.88 23.94 7.78
C ILE A 17 -50.60 24.71 7.46
N SER A 18 -50.03 25.38 8.46
CA SER A 18 -48.58 25.47 8.52
C SER A 18 -48.16 24.23 9.29
N VAL A 19 -48.08 23.08 8.58
CA VAL A 19 -47.23 22.01 9.07
C VAL A 19 -45.87 22.67 9.19
N GLY A 20 -45.43 22.91 10.42
CA GLY A 20 -44.06 23.28 10.69
C GLY A 20 -43.22 22.19 10.06
N GLN A 21 -42.67 22.46 8.88
CA GLN A 21 -41.56 21.68 8.38
C GLN A 21 -40.46 21.99 9.39
N GLU A 22 -40.28 21.10 10.38
CA GLU A 22 -39.12 21.13 11.25
C GLU A 22 -37.91 21.31 10.33
N SER A 23 -37.14 22.38 10.54
CA SER A 23 -35.92 22.59 9.78
C SER A 23 -35.07 21.33 9.93
N GLN A 24 -34.81 20.64 8.82
CA GLN A 24 -33.99 19.44 8.81
C GLN A 24 -32.63 19.77 9.43
N VAL A 25 -32.18 18.93 10.36
CA VAL A 25 -30.90 19.12 11.05
C VAL A 25 -29.75 18.97 10.06
N PHE A 26 -28.70 19.80 10.20
CA PHE A 26 -27.59 19.87 9.24
C PHE A 26 -27.01 18.51 8.83
N TRP A 27 -26.76 17.62 9.80
CA TRP A 27 -26.17 16.28 9.59
C TRP A 27 -27.11 15.25 8.92
N GLN A 28 -28.25 15.70 8.41
CA GLN A 28 -29.13 14.93 7.54
C GLN A 28 -29.61 15.74 6.32
N ASP A 29 -28.95 16.84 5.93
CA ASP A 29 -29.36 17.70 4.81
C ASP A 29 -28.19 17.91 3.82
N GLU A 30 -28.18 17.13 2.73
CA GLU A 30 -27.10 17.13 1.73
C GLU A 30 -26.91 18.48 1.00
N LYS A 31 -27.84 19.42 1.21
CA LYS A 31 -27.81 20.77 0.64
C LYS A 31 -27.12 21.78 1.55
N GLN A 32 -26.77 21.40 2.78
CA GLN A 32 -26.18 22.28 3.79
C GLN A 32 -25.05 21.59 4.57
N ASN A 33 -23.88 21.46 3.93
CA ASN A 33 -22.73 20.78 4.52
C ASN A 33 -21.86 21.68 5.42
N GLU A 34 -22.14 22.99 5.49
CA GLU A 34 -21.41 23.95 6.31
C GLU A 34 -22.27 25.17 6.70
N GLU A 35 -21.96 25.80 7.83
CA GLU A 35 -22.49 27.10 8.24
C GLU A 35 -21.38 27.90 8.96
N ASN A 36 -21.19 29.17 8.56
CA ASN A 36 -20.19 30.11 9.10
C ASN A 36 -18.71 29.65 9.05
N ARG A 37 -18.42 28.55 8.34
CA ARG A 37 -17.04 28.12 8.07
C ARG A 37 -16.36 29.13 7.16
N MET A 38 -15.09 29.42 7.44
CA MET A 38 -14.28 30.30 6.60
C MET A 38 -13.98 29.61 5.25
N PRO A 39 -13.91 30.37 4.14
CA PRO A 39 -13.45 29.83 2.86
C PRO A 39 -12.07 29.17 2.99
N MET A 40 -11.85 28.08 2.26
CA MET A 40 -10.55 27.43 2.23
C MET A 40 -9.52 28.32 1.52
N HIS A 41 -8.29 28.29 2.02
CA HIS A 41 -7.14 28.99 1.44
C HIS A 41 -5.93 28.06 1.40
N ALA A 42 -4.86 28.47 0.72
CA ALA A 42 -3.63 27.69 0.67
C ALA A 42 -3.09 27.38 2.07
N SER A 43 -2.52 26.19 2.27
CA SER A 43 -1.88 25.85 3.54
C SER A 43 -0.60 26.67 3.74
N TYR A 44 -0.59 27.46 4.81
CA TYR A 44 0.57 28.22 5.28
C TYR A 44 0.43 28.59 6.77
N PHE A 45 1.55 28.92 7.40
CA PHE A 45 1.60 29.55 8.73
C PHE A 45 2.14 30.98 8.65
N VAL A 46 1.74 31.81 9.61
CA VAL A 46 2.12 33.22 9.68
C VAL A 46 3.00 33.48 10.88
N TYR A 47 4.12 34.15 10.64
CA TYR A 47 5.12 34.50 11.65
C TYR A 47 5.22 36.01 11.81
N GLU A 48 5.65 36.48 12.98
CA GLU A 48 5.78 37.91 13.26
C GLU A 48 7.06 38.53 12.68
N ASN A 49 8.03 37.71 12.31
CA ASN A 49 9.32 38.14 11.77
C ASN A 49 9.99 37.00 10.99
N GLU A 50 11.02 37.36 10.22
CA GLU A 50 11.76 36.45 9.35
C GLU A 50 12.53 35.37 10.12
N ALA A 51 12.99 35.64 11.35
CA ALA A 51 13.74 34.66 12.13
C ALA A 51 12.87 33.47 12.55
N LEU A 52 11.63 33.73 12.97
CA LEU A 52 10.64 32.69 13.25
C LEU A 52 10.17 31.97 11.97
N ALA A 53 9.95 32.70 10.88
CA ALA A 53 9.60 32.09 9.60
C ALA A 53 10.68 31.12 9.11
N LYS A 54 11.96 31.49 9.31
CA LYS A 54 13.11 30.64 8.96
C LYS A 54 13.24 29.39 9.84
N SER A 55 12.83 29.43 11.12
CA SER A 55 12.84 28.23 11.96
C SER A 55 11.72 27.26 11.58
N GLY A 56 10.63 27.76 10.99
CA GLY A 56 9.46 26.96 10.61
C GLY A 56 8.60 26.52 11.80
N ASP A 57 9.00 26.81 13.03
CA ASP A 57 8.27 26.44 14.24
C ASP A 57 7.15 27.44 14.53
N TRP A 58 5.99 27.21 13.93
CA TRP A 58 4.81 28.03 14.11
C TRP A 58 4.24 27.98 15.54
N LYS A 59 4.57 26.94 16.32
CA LYS A 59 4.14 26.80 17.72
C LYS A 59 4.87 27.78 18.64
N ALA A 60 6.00 28.35 18.20
CA ALA A 60 6.73 29.41 18.91
C ALA A 60 6.14 30.82 18.70
N SER A 61 5.13 30.98 17.84
CA SER A 61 4.46 32.25 17.57
C SER A 61 3.71 32.76 18.82
N LYS A 62 3.78 34.06 19.11
CA LYS A 62 2.96 34.68 20.18
C LYS A 62 1.51 34.91 19.72
N ASN A 63 1.24 34.74 18.43
CA ASN A 63 -0.09 34.76 17.84
C ASN A 63 -0.71 33.36 17.73
N TYR A 64 -0.10 32.33 18.34
CA TYR A 64 -0.58 30.96 18.37
C TYR A 64 -1.05 30.57 19.78
N LEU A 65 -2.11 29.78 19.86
CA LEU A 65 -2.59 29.15 21.09
C LEU A 65 -2.91 27.68 20.81
N ASN A 66 -2.23 26.78 21.50
CA ASN A 66 -2.38 25.34 21.36
C ASN A 66 -3.73 24.85 21.87
N LEU A 67 -4.48 24.14 21.03
CA LEU A 67 -5.70 23.44 21.44
C LEU A 67 -5.53 21.92 21.51
N ASN A 68 -4.39 21.36 21.16
CA ASN A 68 -4.09 19.95 21.43
C ASN A 68 -3.91 19.69 22.94
N GLY A 69 -3.97 18.41 23.31
CA GLY A 69 -3.87 17.93 24.68
C GLY A 69 -5.25 17.72 25.30
N ASP A 70 -5.35 17.97 26.60
CA ASP A 70 -6.49 17.59 27.42
C ASP A 70 -7.75 18.44 27.16
N TRP A 71 -8.88 17.75 27.00
CA TRP A 71 -10.24 18.31 26.92
C TRP A 71 -11.16 17.54 27.86
N LYS A 72 -12.11 18.24 28.48
CA LYS A 72 -13.25 17.56 29.12
C LYS A 72 -14.06 16.87 28.04
N PHE A 73 -14.40 15.61 28.25
CA PHE A 73 -14.98 14.77 27.20
C PHE A 73 -16.20 14.00 27.68
N LYS A 74 -17.24 14.00 26.85
CA LYS A 74 -18.45 13.20 27.04
C LYS A 74 -18.74 12.43 25.77
N TYR A 75 -18.74 11.11 25.89
CA TYR A 75 -19.23 10.19 24.88
C TYR A 75 -20.65 9.74 25.22
N VAL A 76 -21.53 9.72 24.21
CA VAL A 76 -22.87 9.13 24.30
C VAL A 76 -23.14 8.30 23.03
N GLU A 77 -23.98 7.27 23.15
CA GLU A 77 -24.25 6.35 22.03
C GLU A 77 -25.23 6.91 20.99
N ASN A 78 -26.00 7.94 21.33
CA ASN A 78 -26.94 8.59 20.42
C ASN A 78 -27.10 10.08 20.75
N PRO A 79 -27.57 10.90 19.79
CA PRO A 79 -27.70 12.35 19.97
C PRO A 79 -28.70 12.78 21.05
N GLU A 80 -29.77 12.00 21.26
CA GLU A 80 -30.81 12.32 22.27
C GLU A 80 -30.31 12.17 23.71
N ALA A 81 -29.26 11.38 23.93
CA ALA A 81 -28.64 11.17 25.23
C ALA A 81 -27.67 12.29 25.65
N LEU A 82 -27.48 13.32 24.83
CA LEU A 82 -26.63 14.46 25.18
C LEU A 82 -27.17 15.22 26.41
N PRO A 83 -26.33 15.59 27.39
CA PRO A 83 -26.77 16.36 28.54
C PRO A 83 -27.36 17.72 28.13
N GLU A 84 -28.53 18.08 28.64
CA GLU A 84 -29.15 19.37 28.33
C GLU A 84 -28.22 20.54 28.72
N GLY A 85 -28.02 21.48 27.78
CA GLY A 85 -27.21 22.66 28.01
C GLY A 85 -25.70 22.41 28.04
N PHE A 86 -25.21 21.28 27.50
CA PHE A 86 -23.79 20.95 27.43
C PHE A 86 -22.93 22.02 26.74
N GLU A 87 -23.53 22.92 25.96
CA GLU A 87 -22.86 24.04 25.28
C GLU A 87 -22.67 25.27 26.18
N LYS A 88 -23.45 25.39 27.26
CA LYS A 88 -23.48 26.59 28.12
C LYS A 88 -22.16 26.79 28.87
N ASN A 89 -21.82 28.06 29.12
CA ASN A 89 -20.59 28.43 29.82
C ASN A 89 -20.57 27.93 31.29
N ASN A 90 -21.73 27.96 31.96
CA ASN A 90 -21.88 27.54 33.37
C ASN A 90 -22.27 26.06 33.54
N PHE A 91 -22.16 25.25 32.49
CA PHE A 91 -22.40 23.81 32.58
C PHE A 91 -21.34 23.14 33.47
N ASN A 92 -21.76 22.25 34.36
CA ASN A 92 -20.85 21.53 35.26
C ASN A 92 -20.33 20.25 34.59
N ASP A 93 -19.10 20.29 34.07
CA ASP A 93 -18.40 19.16 33.45
C ASP A 93 -17.33 18.52 34.36
N THR A 94 -17.34 18.79 35.68
CA THR A 94 -16.30 18.27 36.58
C THR A 94 -16.23 16.74 36.59
N ALA A 95 -17.39 16.09 36.41
CA ALA A 95 -17.53 14.64 36.34
C ALA A 95 -17.24 14.04 34.96
N TRP A 96 -16.93 14.85 33.95
CA TRP A 96 -16.56 14.37 32.62
C TRP A 96 -15.11 13.88 32.62
N ASP A 97 -14.86 12.90 31.76
CA ASP A 97 -13.54 12.35 31.50
C ASP A 97 -12.61 13.41 30.90
N VAL A 98 -11.33 13.09 30.85
CA VAL A 98 -10.32 13.88 30.13
C VAL A 98 -9.86 13.09 28.91
N PHE A 99 -10.07 13.64 27.72
CA PHE A 99 -9.64 13.05 26.46
C PHE A 99 -8.59 13.94 25.79
N LYS A 100 -7.61 13.32 25.12
CA LYS A 100 -6.54 14.03 24.43
C LYS A 100 -6.81 14.11 22.95
N ILE A 101 -6.74 15.31 22.37
CA ILE A 101 -6.76 15.50 20.92
C ILE A 101 -5.37 15.96 20.43
N PRO A 102 -4.94 15.59 19.21
CA PRO A 102 -5.66 14.74 18.27
C PRO A 102 -5.65 13.24 18.67
N ALA A 103 -6.77 12.55 18.44
CA ALA A 103 -6.91 11.10 18.57
C ALA A 103 -8.25 10.60 17.99
N ASN A 104 -8.25 9.34 17.53
CA ASN A 104 -9.51 8.59 17.36
C ASN A 104 -9.99 8.08 18.71
N TRP A 105 -11.27 8.26 19.04
CA TRP A 105 -11.79 7.76 20.32
C TRP A 105 -11.92 6.22 20.33
N ASP A 106 -12.05 5.59 19.16
CA ASP A 106 -12.30 4.15 18.98
C ASP A 106 -11.15 3.28 19.47
N VAL A 107 -9.92 3.80 19.38
CA VAL A 107 -8.69 3.16 19.88
C VAL A 107 -8.25 3.72 21.23
N ASN A 108 -9.04 4.63 21.81
CA ASN A 108 -8.80 5.27 23.11
C ASN A 108 -9.93 5.00 24.13
N GLY A 109 -10.64 3.88 23.97
CA GLY A 109 -11.55 3.34 25.00
C GLY A 109 -13.02 3.73 24.86
N TYR A 110 -13.42 4.43 23.80
CA TYR A 110 -14.82 4.79 23.55
C TYR A 110 -15.31 4.19 22.24
N GLY A 111 -16.42 3.44 22.28
CA GLY A 111 -16.89 2.71 21.11
C GLY A 111 -15.90 1.64 20.68
N TYR A 112 -15.83 1.38 19.38
CA TYR A 112 -14.90 0.44 18.78
C TYR A 112 -14.77 0.71 17.28
N PRO A 113 -13.60 0.43 16.68
CA PRO A 113 -13.41 0.61 15.25
C PRO A 113 -14.18 -0.47 14.49
N VAL A 114 -14.80 -0.07 13.36
CA VAL A 114 -15.51 -0.98 12.46
C VAL A 114 -14.77 -1.03 11.13
N TYR A 115 -14.63 -2.20 10.54
CA TYR A 115 -14.01 -2.33 9.22
C TYR A 115 -15.00 -2.94 8.23
N THR A 116 -15.32 -2.17 7.20
CA THR A 116 -16.05 -2.62 6.02
C THR A 116 -15.39 -2.01 4.79
N ASN A 117 -15.38 -2.78 3.71
CA ASN A 117 -14.93 -2.36 2.39
C ASN A 117 -16.05 -1.56 1.71
N THR A 118 -16.91 -2.23 0.95
CA THR A 118 -17.88 -1.56 0.06
C THR A 118 -19.17 -1.13 0.77
N THR A 119 -19.42 -1.60 1.98
CA THR A 119 -20.68 -1.35 2.71
C THR A 119 -20.53 -0.22 3.73
N TYR A 120 -21.64 0.45 4.04
CA TYR A 120 -21.69 1.41 5.14
C TYR A 120 -21.72 0.68 6.48
N ASP A 121 -20.96 1.15 7.46
CA ASP A 121 -20.83 0.53 8.79
C ASP A 121 -22.11 0.61 9.65
N PHE A 122 -23.17 1.22 9.11
CA PHE A 122 -24.49 1.32 9.72
C PHE A 122 -25.60 0.59 8.93
N ASP A 123 -25.29 -0.13 7.84
CA ASP A 123 -26.29 -0.84 7.02
C ASP A 123 -27.00 -1.97 7.80
N ASN A 124 -26.38 -2.50 8.85
CA ASN A 124 -27.03 -3.44 9.76
C ASN A 124 -28.01 -2.77 10.74
N ILE A 125 -27.98 -1.44 10.89
CA ILE A 125 -28.84 -0.66 11.81
C ILE A 125 -30.06 -0.12 11.07
N ILE A 126 -29.84 0.50 9.90
CA ILE A 126 -30.91 1.06 9.07
C ILE A 126 -30.70 0.67 7.61
N LYS A 127 -31.79 0.67 6.84
CA LYS A 127 -31.69 0.60 5.38
C LYS A 127 -31.03 1.87 4.84
N VAL A 128 -29.91 1.71 4.14
CA VAL A 128 -29.19 2.76 3.40
C VAL A 128 -30.17 3.57 2.53
N ASN A 129 -30.34 4.86 2.86
CA ASN A 129 -31.26 5.78 2.19
C ASN A 129 -30.80 7.24 2.35
N PRO A 130 -29.82 7.70 1.55
CA PRO A 130 -29.25 9.05 1.69
C PRO A 130 -30.32 10.16 1.54
N PRO A 131 -30.29 11.22 2.36
CA PRO A 131 -29.23 11.59 3.32
C PRO A 131 -29.37 10.98 4.74
N ILE A 132 -30.33 10.10 4.98
CA ILE A 132 -30.69 9.66 6.33
C ILE A 132 -29.60 8.78 6.95
N VAL A 133 -29.19 9.08 8.18
CA VAL A 133 -28.29 8.24 9.00
C VAL A 133 -29.00 7.80 10.30
N PRO A 134 -28.52 6.77 11.01
CA PRO A 134 -29.17 6.30 12.23
C PRO A 134 -29.29 7.39 13.30
N THR A 135 -30.35 7.32 14.09
CA THR A 135 -30.56 8.19 15.26
C THR A 135 -30.61 7.42 16.58
N THR A 136 -30.97 6.14 16.55
CA THR A 136 -31.06 5.24 17.73
C THR A 136 -29.69 4.83 18.27
N TYR A 137 -28.71 4.69 17.38
CA TYR A 137 -27.29 4.56 17.69
C TYR A 137 -26.54 5.40 16.68
N ASN A 138 -25.93 6.50 17.13
CA ASN A 138 -25.03 7.34 16.35
C ASN A 138 -24.12 8.05 17.36
N PRO A 139 -22.96 7.43 17.69
CA PRO A 139 -22.07 7.93 18.71
C PRO A 139 -21.72 9.40 18.56
N VAL A 140 -21.75 10.13 19.68
CA VAL A 140 -21.42 11.56 19.73
C VAL A 140 -20.37 11.81 20.82
N GLY A 141 -19.32 12.52 20.45
CA GLY A 141 -18.33 13.05 21.37
C GLY A 141 -18.45 14.56 21.52
N VAL A 142 -18.56 15.04 22.75
CA VAL A 142 -18.51 16.46 23.12
C VAL A 142 -17.21 16.76 23.84
N TYR A 143 -16.46 17.71 23.31
CA TYR A 143 -15.20 18.20 23.86
C TYR A 143 -15.44 19.60 24.44
N ARG A 144 -15.08 19.83 25.70
CA ARG A 144 -15.14 21.13 26.37
C ARG A 144 -13.76 21.53 26.88
N ARG A 145 -13.37 22.78 26.63
CA ARG A 145 -12.12 23.33 27.16
C ARG A 145 -12.25 24.81 27.44
N THR A 146 -11.74 25.20 28.60
CA THR A 146 -11.57 26.59 29.00
C THR A 146 -10.21 27.08 28.55
N ILE A 147 -10.19 28.28 27.97
CA ILE A 147 -8.98 28.98 27.52
C ILE A 147 -8.99 30.42 28.03
N SER A 148 -7.84 31.08 28.03
CA SER A 148 -7.72 32.49 28.39
C SER A 148 -7.22 33.32 27.22
N ILE A 149 -7.96 34.38 26.88
CA ILE A 149 -7.67 35.28 25.76
C ILE A 149 -7.31 36.66 26.30
N ASN A 150 -6.13 37.14 25.94
CA ASN A 150 -5.66 38.48 26.30
C ASN A 150 -6.38 39.56 25.46
N LYS A 151 -6.54 40.75 26.03
CA LYS A 151 -7.18 41.90 25.35
C LYS A 151 -6.60 42.22 23.97
N ASN A 152 -5.27 42.10 23.82
CA ASN A 152 -4.57 42.40 22.56
C ASN A 152 -4.91 41.43 21.40
N TRP A 153 -5.46 40.24 21.69
CA TRP A 153 -5.98 39.33 20.66
C TRP A 153 -7.31 39.83 20.11
N LEU A 154 -8.15 40.46 20.94
CA LEU A 154 -9.48 40.95 20.53
C LEU A 154 -9.40 42.14 19.56
N ASP A 155 -8.29 42.89 19.56
CA ASP A 155 -8.01 43.95 18.58
C ASP A 155 -7.67 43.42 17.18
N LYS A 156 -7.38 42.11 17.07
CA LYS A 156 -7.00 41.39 15.85
C LYS A 156 -8.16 40.50 15.36
N ASP A 157 -7.98 39.82 14.23
CA ASP A 157 -8.88 38.73 13.84
C ASP A 157 -8.44 37.45 14.54
N VAL A 158 -9.36 36.82 15.29
CA VAL A 158 -9.11 35.58 16.04
C VAL A 158 -9.78 34.42 15.32
N LEU A 159 -9.01 33.39 14.99
CA LEU A 159 -9.46 32.24 14.20
C LEU A 159 -9.27 30.95 15.00
N LEU A 160 -10.24 30.05 14.90
CA LEU A 160 -10.16 28.66 15.31
C LEU A 160 -9.78 27.81 14.10
N HIS A 161 -8.84 26.89 14.26
CA HIS A 161 -8.46 25.89 13.28
C HIS A 161 -8.59 24.50 13.89
N ILE A 162 -9.44 23.65 13.31
CA ILE A 162 -9.54 22.22 13.63
C ILE A 162 -9.06 21.42 12.42
N GLY A 163 -7.93 20.72 12.54
CA GLY A 163 -7.26 20.11 11.39
C GLY A 163 -8.06 19.01 10.69
N ALA A 164 -8.73 18.14 11.45
CA ALA A 164 -9.64 17.13 10.93
C ALA A 164 -10.58 16.65 12.03
N ALA A 165 -11.89 16.63 11.76
CA ALA A 165 -12.92 16.15 12.68
C ALA A 165 -13.90 15.24 11.91
N LYS A 166 -13.88 13.94 12.20
CA LYS A 166 -14.68 12.94 11.47
C LYS A 166 -15.91 12.50 12.27
N SER A 167 -17.13 12.55 11.70
CA SER A 167 -17.48 12.93 10.30
C SER A 167 -17.92 14.39 10.11
N ASN A 168 -18.17 15.11 11.20
CA ASN A 168 -18.59 16.52 11.20
C ASN A 168 -18.12 17.25 12.45
N LEU A 169 -18.28 18.58 12.44
CA LEU A 169 -17.92 19.45 13.56
C LEU A 169 -19.02 20.48 13.79
N THR A 170 -19.45 20.65 15.04
CA THR A 170 -20.24 21.80 15.48
C THR A 170 -19.49 22.55 16.59
N VAL A 171 -19.47 23.88 16.52
CA VAL A 171 -18.68 24.73 17.42
C VAL A 171 -19.56 25.70 18.20
N TRP A 172 -19.30 25.80 19.51
CA TRP A 172 -19.81 26.88 20.37
C TRP A 172 -18.68 27.55 21.13
N VAL A 173 -18.84 28.84 21.37
CA VAL A 173 -17.96 29.62 22.24
C VAL A 173 -18.82 30.40 23.22
N ASN A 174 -18.54 30.24 24.51
CA ASN A 174 -19.28 30.87 25.61
C ASN A 174 -20.81 30.61 25.56
N GLY A 175 -21.21 29.41 25.10
CA GLY A 175 -22.62 29.04 24.95
C GLY A 175 -23.31 29.60 23.71
N ILE A 176 -22.59 30.33 22.84
CA ILE A 176 -23.12 30.87 21.60
C ILE A 176 -22.67 29.98 20.44
N TYR A 177 -23.62 29.58 19.60
CA TYR A 177 -23.35 28.81 18.39
C TYR A 177 -22.48 29.61 17.41
N VAL A 178 -21.40 28.99 16.92
CA VAL A 178 -20.46 29.59 15.97
C VAL A 178 -20.72 29.07 14.56
N GLY A 179 -20.77 27.76 14.36
CA GLY A 179 -20.91 27.17 13.03
C GLY A 179 -20.84 25.65 12.99
N TYR A 180 -20.95 25.11 11.77
CA TYR A 180 -20.98 23.70 11.44
C TYR A 180 -20.16 23.40 10.17
N GLY A 181 -19.62 22.19 10.06
CA GLY A 181 -19.04 21.72 8.81
C GLY A 181 -18.79 20.21 8.74
N GLU A 182 -18.96 19.66 7.54
CA GLU A 182 -18.62 18.29 7.17
C GLU A 182 -17.25 18.17 6.46
N ASP A 183 -16.93 16.96 6.01
CA ASP A 183 -15.65 16.49 5.46
C ASP A 183 -14.63 16.22 6.56
N GLY A 184 -14.48 14.93 6.89
CA GLY A 184 -13.65 14.47 7.98
C GLY A 184 -12.14 14.54 7.74
N LYS A 185 -11.68 15.06 6.59
CA LYS A 185 -10.28 14.97 6.15
C LYS A 185 -9.64 16.32 5.81
N LEU A 186 -10.38 17.42 5.84
CA LEU A 186 -9.88 18.76 5.57
C LEU A 186 -10.16 19.72 6.74
N PRO A 187 -9.28 20.72 6.96
CA PRO A 187 -9.41 21.61 8.10
C PRO A 187 -10.68 22.45 8.05
N GLN A 188 -11.17 22.79 9.23
CA GLN A 188 -12.33 23.67 9.40
C GLN A 188 -11.92 24.90 10.22
N GLU A 189 -12.13 26.08 9.65
CA GLU A 189 -11.80 27.34 10.30
C GLU A 189 -13.01 28.23 10.59
N PHE A 190 -13.00 28.90 11.74
CA PHE A 190 -14.08 29.79 12.17
C PHE A 190 -13.53 31.08 12.77
N LYS A 191 -14.13 32.22 12.43
CA LYS A 191 -13.79 33.52 13.02
C LYS A 191 -14.51 33.72 14.36
N LEU A 192 -13.75 33.94 15.43
CA LEU A 192 -14.28 33.88 16.80
C LEU A 192 -14.52 35.24 17.48
N ASN A 193 -14.13 36.35 16.86
CA ASN A 193 -14.14 37.68 17.49
C ASN A 193 -15.46 38.07 18.18
N SER A 194 -16.61 37.76 17.59
CA SER A 194 -17.92 38.13 18.12
C SER A 194 -18.42 37.26 19.28
N TYR A 195 -17.69 36.20 19.61
CA TYR A 195 -18.08 35.20 20.61
C TYR A 195 -17.15 35.19 21.83
N LEU A 196 -15.99 35.84 21.73
CA LEU A 196 -14.95 35.86 22.76
C LEU A 196 -15.07 37.07 23.69
N ASN A 197 -14.69 36.86 24.95
CA ASN A 197 -14.50 37.86 25.99
C ASN A 197 -13.01 38.00 26.34
N GLU A 198 -12.63 39.11 26.97
CA GLU A 198 -11.31 39.23 27.60
C GLU A 198 -11.23 38.27 28.81
N GLY A 199 -10.12 37.55 28.94
CA GLY A 199 -9.92 36.56 29.99
C GLY A 199 -10.49 35.19 29.61
N GLU A 200 -11.23 34.58 30.51
CA GLU A 200 -11.69 33.20 30.39
C GLU A 200 -12.79 33.02 29.33
N ASN A 201 -12.65 31.98 28.50
CA ASN A 201 -13.61 31.60 27.48
C ASN A 201 -13.75 30.07 27.44
N THR A 202 -14.96 29.59 27.18
CA THR A 202 -15.22 28.15 27.01
C THR A 202 -15.47 27.84 25.54
N ILE A 203 -14.71 26.89 24.99
CA ILE A 203 -14.93 26.30 23.66
C ILE A 203 -15.59 24.94 23.85
N VAL A 204 -16.64 24.69 23.06
CA VAL A 204 -17.31 23.39 22.98
C VAL A 204 -17.29 22.91 21.53
N LEU A 205 -16.81 21.70 21.32
CA LEU A 205 -16.82 21.01 20.02
C LEU A 205 -17.71 19.77 20.13
N LYS A 206 -18.56 19.54 19.14
CA LYS A 206 -19.35 18.31 19.01
C LYS A 206 -19.00 17.63 17.70
N VAL A 207 -18.71 16.33 17.78
CA VAL A 207 -18.43 15.45 16.65
C VAL A 207 -19.37 14.25 16.71
N MET A 208 -20.00 13.91 15.59
CA MET A 208 -20.85 12.72 15.47
C MET A 208 -20.16 11.69 14.58
N LYS A 209 -20.37 10.40 14.87
CA LYS A 209 -19.84 9.29 14.06
C LYS A 209 -20.38 9.36 12.64
N TRP A 210 -21.70 9.49 12.49
CA TRP A 210 -22.35 9.56 11.18
C TRP A 210 -23.11 10.88 10.95
N SER A 211 -23.00 11.38 9.72
CA SER A 211 -23.77 12.47 9.10
C SER A 211 -24.06 12.11 7.65
N ASP A 212 -24.85 12.91 6.92
CA ASP A 212 -25.07 12.67 5.50
C ASP A 212 -23.77 12.70 4.68
N GLY A 213 -22.78 13.51 5.09
CA GLY A 213 -21.43 13.45 4.54
C GLY A 213 -20.75 12.07 4.63
N SER A 214 -21.15 11.18 5.56
CA SER A 214 -20.63 9.81 5.65
C SER A 214 -20.97 8.94 4.45
N TYR A 215 -21.99 9.30 3.66
CA TYR A 215 -22.28 8.65 2.37
C TYR A 215 -21.21 8.91 1.30
N LEU A 216 -20.35 9.93 1.50
CA LEU A 216 -19.22 10.25 0.63
C LEU A 216 -17.86 9.86 1.25
N GLU A 217 -17.87 9.15 2.39
CA GLU A 217 -16.68 8.69 3.11
C GLU A 217 -16.71 7.16 3.31
N CYS A 218 -16.99 6.45 2.21
CA CYS A 218 -17.13 5.00 2.18
C CYS A 218 -15.86 4.28 1.72
N GLN A 219 -14.69 4.81 2.09
CA GLN A 219 -13.39 4.20 1.75
C GLN A 219 -13.22 2.81 2.38
N ASP A 220 -12.44 1.97 1.70
CA ASP A 220 -11.95 0.68 2.19
C ASP A 220 -10.86 0.86 3.28
N PHE A 221 -11.30 1.20 4.49
CA PHE A 221 -10.47 1.42 5.67
C PHE A 221 -11.24 1.28 6.99
N TRP A 222 -10.56 1.46 8.11
CA TRP A 222 -11.22 1.58 9.41
C TRP A 222 -12.19 2.77 9.50
N ARG A 223 -13.43 2.50 9.93
CA ARG A 223 -14.45 3.49 10.27
C ARG A 223 -14.27 3.91 11.74
N MET A 224 -13.43 4.93 11.92
CA MET A 224 -13.14 5.58 13.21
C MET A 224 -13.62 7.04 13.22
N SER A 225 -13.69 7.65 14.39
CA SER A 225 -14.17 9.01 14.62
C SER A 225 -13.32 9.76 15.63
N GLY A 226 -13.48 11.08 15.69
CA GLY A 226 -12.73 11.98 16.58
C GLY A 226 -12.06 13.14 15.84
N ILE A 227 -11.24 13.90 16.58
CA ILE A 227 -10.43 14.99 16.05
C ILE A 227 -9.01 14.47 15.88
N THR A 228 -8.54 14.26 14.65
CA THR A 228 -7.33 13.44 14.36
C THR A 228 -6.12 14.21 13.85
N ARG A 229 -6.23 15.54 13.68
CA ARG A 229 -5.10 16.41 13.30
C ARG A 229 -4.98 17.63 14.21
N ASP A 230 -3.82 18.29 14.14
CA ASP A 230 -3.47 19.43 14.99
C ASP A 230 -4.59 20.48 14.99
N SER A 231 -4.94 20.96 16.18
CA SER A 231 -5.99 21.95 16.42
C SER A 231 -5.43 23.10 17.25
N TYR A 232 -5.79 24.32 16.89
CA TYR A 232 -5.25 25.53 17.51
C TYR A 232 -6.08 26.78 17.24
N MET A 233 -5.77 27.84 17.96
CA MET A 233 -6.21 29.19 17.63
C MET A 233 -5.05 30.05 17.19
N TYR A 234 -5.32 31.01 16.31
CA TYR A 234 -4.33 31.99 15.90
C TYR A 234 -4.94 33.36 15.66
N VAL A 235 -4.10 34.40 15.66
CA VAL A 235 -4.53 35.79 15.42
C VAL A 235 -3.81 36.48 14.27
N ARG A 236 -4.57 37.22 13.47
CA ARG A 236 -4.09 37.94 12.28
C ARG A 236 -4.40 39.43 12.39
N ASN A 237 -3.56 40.28 11.80
CA ASN A 237 -3.86 41.72 11.73
C ASN A 237 -5.13 41.97 10.90
N LYS A 238 -5.87 43.06 11.09
CA LYS A 238 -7.13 43.29 10.34
C LYS A 238 -6.93 43.41 8.82
N THR A 239 -5.79 43.95 8.39
CA THR A 239 -5.33 43.93 6.99
C THR A 239 -4.16 42.96 6.89
N HIS A 240 -4.32 41.86 6.15
CA HIS A 240 -3.33 40.80 6.00
C HIS A 240 -3.51 40.06 4.66
N LEU A 241 -2.51 39.27 4.24
CA LEU A 241 -2.62 38.35 3.10
C LEU A 241 -3.47 37.14 3.50
N VAL A 242 -4.61 36.95 2.84
CA VAL A 242 -5.58 35.87 3.12
C VAL A 242 -5.24 34.62 2.32
N ASP A 243 -4.94 34.78 1.04
CA ASP A 243 -4.61 33.66 0.17
C ASP A 243 -3.65 34.08 -0.94
N PHE A 244 -3.00 33.09 -1.55
CA PHE A 244 -2.15 33.28 -2.72
C PHE A 244 -2.11 32.02 -3.59
N ASP A 245 -1.90 32.24 -4.88
CA ASP A 245 -1.73 31.21 -5.90
C ASP A 245 -0.37 31.39 -6.58
N ILE A 246 0.36 30.29 -6.74
CA ILE A 246 1.68 30.22 -7.37
C ILE A 246 1.59 29.22 -8.52
N THR A 247 1.60 29.74 -9.74
CA THR A 247 1.60 28.92 -10.96
C THR A 247 3.00 28.91 -11.59
N PRO A 248 3.79 27.83 -11.44
CA PRO A 248 5.05 27.67 -12.15
C PRO A 248 4.81 27.31 -13.61
N ASP A 249 5.66 27.84 -14.49
CA ASP A 249 5.73 27.43 -15.90
C ASP A 249 7.19 27.45 -16.40
N LEU A 250 7.41 26.76 -17.51
CA LEU A 250 8.65 26.75 -18.26
C LEU A 250 8.38 27.10 -19.73
N ASP A 251 9.36 27.74 -20.36
CA ASP A 251 9.30 28.03 -21.80
C ASP A 251 9.23 26.75 -22.65
N THR A 252 9.00 26.89 -23.95
CA THR A 252 8.82 25.76 -24.87
C THR A 252 10.05 24.85 -24.98
N ASN A 253 11.24 25.35 -24.65
CA ASN A 253 12.48 24.58 -24.61
C ASN A 253 12.80 24.05 -23.20
N TYR A 254 11.91 24.32 -22.24
CA TYR A 254 12.05 24.04 -20.83
C TYR A 254 13.30 24.66 -20.21
N VAL A 255 13.83 25.76 -20.74
CA VAL A 255 15.07 26.39 -20.25
C VAL A 255 14.75 27.45 -19.21
N ASN A 256 14.04 28.51 -19.59
CA ASN A 256 13.67 29.59 -18.68
C ASN A 256 12.36 29.27 -17.97
N GLY A 257 12.18 29.82 -16.77
CA GLY A 257 10.96 29.62 -15.99
C GLY A 257 10.30 30.91 -15.57
N SER A 258 9.01 30.81 -15.28
CA SER A 258 8.21 31.89 -14.72
C SER A 258 7.38 31.41 -13.54
N LEU A 259 7.21 32.26 -12.54
CA LEU A 259 6.25 32.05 -11.45
C LEU A 259 5.21 33.18 -11.52
N LYS A 260 3.98 32.85 -11.91
CA LYS A 260 2.85 33.76 -11.76
C LYS A 260 2.35 33.67 -10.33
N ILE A 261 2.26 34.82 -9.66
CA ILE A 261 1.81 34.92 -8.27
C ILE A 261 0.58 35.80 -8.24
N SER A 262 -0.51 35.29 -7.66
CA SER A 262 -1.71 36.04 -7.38
C SER A 262 -1.91 36.12 -5.87
N THR A 263 -2.29 37.27 -5.34
CA THR A 263 -2.44 37.52 -3.90
C THR A 263 -3.80 38.13 -3.60
N GLU A 264 -4.47 37.64 -2.56
CA GLU A 264 -5.68 38.21 -1.99
C GLU A 264 -5.41 38.81 -0.61
N ILE A 265 -5.67 40.10 -0.46
CA ILE A 265 -5.60 40.81 0.82
C ILE A 265 -6.99 40.85 1.47
N SER A 266 -7.03 40.76 2.80
CA SER A 266 -8.23 40.94 3.60
C SER A 266 -8.80 42.37 3.50
N ARG A 267 -9.62 42.79 4.46
CA ARG A 267 -10.17 44.15 4.49
C ARG A 267 -9.06 45.21 4.58
N VAL A 268 -9.10 46.20 3.69
CA VAL A 268 -8.23 47.39 3.76
C VAL A 268 -8.81 48.37 4.78
N VAL A 269 -8.30 48.36 6.01
CA VAL A 269 -8.80 49.24 7.09
C VAL A 269 -8.41 50.70 6.86
N LYS A 270 -7.25 50.94 6.23
CA LYS A 270 -6.77 52.28 5.87
C LYS A 270 -5.91 52.24 4.60
N LYS A 271 -6.26 53.05 3.60
CA LYS A 271 -5.54 53.14 2.31
C LYS A 271 -4.05 53.44 2.51
N ASN A 272 -3.19 52.65 1.85
CA ASN A 272 -1.73 52.82 1.84
C ASN A 272 -1.07 52.80 3.24
N ALA A 273 -1.72 52.19 4.24
CA ALA A 273 -1.14 52.00 5.56
C ALA A 273 -0.16 50.81 5.62
N TYR A 274 -0.23 49.92 4.63
CA TYR A 274 0.57 48.70 4.54
C TYR A 274 1.14 48.51 3.13
N SER A 275 2.22 47.75 3.02
CA SER A 275 2.77 47.25 1.76
C SER A 275 3.07 45.76 1.86
N LEU A 276 2.89 45.03 0.77
CA LEU A 276 3.31 43.64 0.63
C LEU A 276 4.59 43.61 -0.20
N GLU A 277 5.65 43.01 0.33
CA GLU A 277 6.86 42.67 -0.41
C GLU A 277 6.96 41.17 -0.57
N THR A 278 7.01 40.68 -1.81
CA THR A 278 7.21 39.28 -2.15
C THR A 278 8.63 39.08 -2.64
N GLN A 279 9.36 38.13 -2.07
CA GLN A 279 10.75 37.81 -2.42
C GLN A 279 10.89 36.33 -2.79
N LEU A 280 11.51 36.05 -3.93
CA LEU A 280 11.92 34.70 -4.33
C LEU A 280 13.40 34.52 -4.02
N MET A 281 13.73 33.48 -3.26
CA MET A 281 15.06 33.23 -2.71
C MET A 281 15.63 31.90 -3.24
N ASP A 282 16.89 31.92 -3.68
CA ASP A 282 17.72 30.71 -3.85
C ASP A 282 18.74 30.66 -2.71
N GLY A 283 18.47 29.81 -1.71
CA GLY A 283 19.20 29.83 -0.44
C GLY A 283 19.09 31.21 0.24
N THR A 284 20.20 31.94 0.29
CA THR A 284 20.27 33.28 0.90
C THR A 284 20.18 34.43 -0.10
N THR A 285 20.07 34.14 -1.40
CA THR A 285 20.08 35.17 -2.46
C THR A 285 18.67 35.48 -2.94
N VAL A 286 18.26 36.75 -2.91
CA VAL A 286 17.02 37.22 -3.55
C VAL A 286 17.23 37.21 -5.08
N VAL A 287 16.55 36.32 -5.79
CA VAL A 287 16.63 36.21 -7.26
C VAL A 287 15.54 37.03 -7.97
N ALA A 288 14.44 37.32 -7.29
CA ALA A 288 13.40 38.24 -7.75
C ALA A 288 12.63 38.84 -6.57
N SER A 289 12.10 40.05 -6.73
CA SER A 289 11.22 40.67 -5.72
C SER A 289 10.18 41.61 -6.33
N LYS A 290 9.06 41.78 -5.63
CA LYS A 290 8.01 42.74 -5.98
C LYS A 290 7.48 43.38 -4.71
N ILE A 291 7.29 44.69 -4.74
CA ILE A 291 6.64 45.44 -3.66
C ILE A 291 5.48 46.27 -4.21
N PHE A 292 4.35 46.29 -3.49
CA PHE A 292 3.25 47.20 -3.77
C PHE A 292 2.56 47.67 -2.48
N LYS A 293 1.94 48.85 -2.53
CA LYS A 293 1.15 49.41 -1.43
C LYS A 293 -0.26 48.85 -1.47
N ILE A 294 -0.78 48.43 -0.31
CA ILE A 294 -2.12 47.85 -0.18
C ILE A 294 -3.19 48.95 -0.20
N ASN A 295 -4.11 48.84 -1.15
CA ASN A 295 -5.35 49.60 -1.27
C ASN A 295 -6.41 48.77 -2.03
N GLU A 296 -7.64 49.28 -2.18
CA GLU A 296 -8.73 48.55 -2.87
C GLU A 296 -8.35 48.07 -4.28
N ALA A 297 -7.59 48.87 -5.05
CA ALA A 297 -7.19 48.48 -6.41
C ALA A 297 -6.10 47.40 -6.44
N THR A 298 -5.40 47.16 -5.33
CA THR A 298 -4.36 46.13 -5.21
C THR A 298 -4.74 45.04 -4.23
N LYS A 299 -6.00 45.02 -3.76
CA LYS A 299 -6.51 44.00 -2.85
C LYS A 299 -6.34 42.61 -3.46
N ASN A 300 -6.65 42.52 -4.75
CA ASN A 300 -6.32 41.38 -5.60
C ASN A 300 -5.24 41.84 -6.58
N SER A 301 -4.05 41.26 -6.49
CA SER A 301 -2.92 41.61 -7.35
C SER A 301 -2.35 40.35 -8.00
N SER A 302 -1.87 40.48 -9.24
CA SER A 302 -1.16 39.40 -9.94
C SER A 302 0.10 39.94 -10.62
N PHE A 303 1.21 39.23 -10.51
CA PHE A 303 2.48 39.58 -11.14
C PHE A 303 3.30 38.31 -11.44
N THR A 304 4.34 38.44 -12.27
CA THR A 304 5.18 37.31 -12.69
C THR A 304 6.65 37.58 -12.39
N PHE A 305 7.32 36.59 -11.81
CA PHE A 305 8.78 36.53 -11.76
C PHE A 305 9.29 35.68 -12.92
N ASN A 306 10.18 36.25 -13.74
CA ASN A 306 10.87 35.52 -14.79
C ASN A 306 12.30 35.20 -14.31
N VAL A 307 12.70 33.93 -14.39
CA VAL A 307 14.01 33.46 -13.96
C VAL A 307 14.68 32.76 -15.13
N VAL A 308 15.90 33.19 -15.45
CA VAL A 308 16.72 32.58 -16.50
C VAL A 308 17.29 31.27 -15.96
N ASN A 309 17.05 30.16 -16.67
CA ASN A 309 17.57 28.83 -16.34
C ASN A 309 17.44 28.46 -14.83
N PRO A 310 16.22 28.45 -14.25
CA PRO A 310 16.04 28.10 -12.85
C PRO A 310 16.39 26.63 -12.59
N LYS A 311 16.76 26.33 -11.34
CA LYS A 311 16.87 24.94 -10.88
C LYS A 311 15.47 24.32 -10.86
N LYS A 312 15.21 23.38 -11.78
CA LYS A 312 13.89 22.75 -11.94
C LYS A 312 13.65 21.71 -10.85
N TRP A 313 12.41 21.58 -10.43
CA TRP A 313 11.97 20.57 -9.47
C TRP A 313 11.53 19.29 -10.21
N SER A 314 11.93 18.13 -9.69
CA SER A 314 11.42 16.80 -10.07
C SER A 314 11.52 15.85 -8.88
N ALA A 315 10.93 14.65 -8.96
CA ALA A 315 11.08 13.63 -7.93
C ALA A 315 12.54 13.11 -7.78
N GLU A 316 13.36 13.26 -8.81
CA GLU A 316 14.78 12.87 -8.80
C GLU A 316 15.68 13.99 -8.25
N ILE A 317 15.33 15.25 -8.54
CA ILE A 317 16.10 16.43 -8.15
C ILE A 317 15.12 17.50 -7.59
N PRO A 318 14.79 17.46 -6.29
CA PRO A 318 13.75 18.30 -5.69
C PRO A 318 14.26 19.71 -5.36
N ASN A 319 14.68 20.47 -6.37
CA ASN A 319 15.13 21.85 -6.17
C ASN A 319 13.95 22.73 -5.72
N LEU A 320 14.11 23.40 -4.57
CA LEU A 320 13.12 24.32 -4.02
C LEU A 320 13.73 25.71 -3.83
N TYR A 321 12.95 26.72 -4.20
CA TYR A 321 13.17 28.12 -3.85
C TYR A 321 12.27 28.48 -2.67
N GLN A 322 12.70 29.45 -1.88
CA GLN A 322 11.88 29.99 -0.80
C GLN A 322 11.16 31.25 -1.29
N LEU A 323 9.83 31.25 -1.29
CA LEU A 323 9.01 32.43 -1.54
C LEU A 323 8.57 33.03 -0.20
N ASN A 324 8.92 34.28 0.06
CA ASN A 324 8.55 35.01 1.27
C ASN A 324 7.57 36.14 0.92
N PHE A 325 6.50 36.27 1.69
CA PHE A 325 5.57 37.40 1.68
C PHE A 325 5.74 38.18 2.97
N LEU A 326 6.26 39.40 2.86
CA LEU A 326 6.55 40.30 3.97
C LEU A 326 5.51 41.41 4.00
N LEU A 327 4.57 41.34 4.94
CA LEU A 327 3.64 42.43 5.19
C LEU A 327 4.33 43.49 6.05
N LYS A 328 4.36 44.72 5.54
CA LYS A 328 5.02 45.85 6.20
C LYS A 328 4.04 46.96 6.55
N ASP A 329 4.25 47.59 7.69
CA ASP A 329 3.50 48.78 8.12
C ASP A 329 3.97 50.08 7.39
N LYS A 330 3.32 51.20 7.70
CA LYS A 330 3.68 52.52 7.14
C LYS A 330 5.12 52.96 7.47
N LYS A 331 5.69 52.46 8.57
CA LYS A 331 7.09 52.70 8.99
C LYS A 331 8.07 51.69 8.39
N GLN A 332 7.57 50.78 7.53
CA GLN A 332 8.32 49.70 6.89
C GLN A 332 8.81 48.60 7.84
N ASN A 333 8.21 48.49 9.04
CA ASN A 333 8.43 47.34 9.91
C ASN A 333 7.66 46.14 9.37
N ILE A 334 8.29 44.96 9.38
CA ILE A 334 7.62 43.69 9.10
C ILE A 334 6.68 43.37 10.26
N ILE A 335 5.44 43.00 9.93
CA ILE A 335 4.39 42.68 10.91
C ILE A 335 3.79 41.28 10.70
N GLU A 336 3.88 40.73 9.49
CA GLU A 336 3.59 39.32 9.18
C GLU A 336 4.56 38.82 8.11
N VAL A 337 4.97 37.56 8.24
CA VAL A 337 5.78 36.81 7.27
C VAL A 337 5.07 35.50 6.97
N ILE A 338 4.86 35.22 5.68
CA ILE A 338 4.46 33.91 5.18
C ILE A 338 5.59 33.39 4.30
N SER A 339 5.99 32.14 4.51
CA SER A 339 7.06 31.47 3.77
C SER A 339 6.51 30.20 3.13
N LYS A 340 6.67 30.05 1.81
CA LYS A 340 6.29 28.83 1.06
C LYS A 340 7.43 28.37 0.17
N GLN A 341 7.70 27.06 0.18
CA GLN A 341 8.64 26.45 -0.75
C GLN A 341 7.99 26.32 -2.14
N VAL A 342 8.74 26.65 -3.19
CA VAL A 342 8.24 26.61 -4.57
C VAL A 342 9.23 25.89 -5.49
N GLY A 343 8.71 25.11 -6.43
CA GLY A 343 9.52 24.39 -7.42
C GLY A 343 9.16 24.83 -8.83
N PHE A 344 10.16 25.16 -9.65
CA PHE A 344 9.94 25.40 -11.07
C PHE A 344 9.73 24.06 -11.78
N ARG A 345 8.51 23.80 -12.23
CA ARG A 345 8.19 22.63 -13.05
C ARG A 345 7.09 22.93 -14.05
N LYS A 346 6.98 22.10 -15.07
CA LYS A 346 5.86 22.08 -16.01
C LYS A 346 5.32 20.66 -16.14
N VAL A 347 4.01 20.49 -15.97
CA VAL A 347 3.30 19.22 -16.19
C VAL A 347 2.35 19.42 -17.35
N GLU A 348 2.32 18.46 -18.26
CA GLU A 348 1.44 18.53 -19.43
C GLU A 348 1.23 17.14 -20.04
N ILE A 349 0.14 16.98 -20.79
CA ILE A 349 -0.10 15.78 -21.59
C ILE A 349 0.16 16.11 -23.05
N LYS A 350 1.02 15.33 -23.70
CA LYS A 350 1.37 15.46 -25.12
C LYS A 350 1.43 14.08 -25.75
N ASN A 351 0.83 13.91 -26.93
CA ASN A 351 0.85 12.65 -27.67
C ASN A 351 0.46 11.40 -26.83
N GLY A 352 -0.53 11.56 -25.95
CA GLY A 352 -0.97 10.50 -25.05
C GLY A 352 0.03 10.10 -23.98
N GLN A 353 0.95 10.99 -23.59
CA GLN A 353 1.89 10.77 -22.49
C GLN A 353 1.87 11.95 -21.52
N LEU A 354 2.04 11.67 -20.23
CA LEU A 354 2.27 12.63 -19.16
C LEU A 354 3.74 13.06 -19.14
N PHE A 355 3.99 14.36 -19.27
CA PHE A 355 5.31 14.95 -19.25
C PHE A 355 5.55 15.75 -17.97
N VAL A 356 6.78 15.66 -17.45
CA VAL A 356 7.33 16.59 -16.46
C VAL A 356 8.59 17.20 -17.05
N ASN A 357 8.66 18.53 -17.12
CA ASN A 357 9.82 19.27 -17.62
C ASN A 357 10.34 18.78 -19.00
N GLY A 358 9.42 18.38 -19.87
CA GLY A 358 9.74 17.91 -21.23
C GLY A 358 10.15 16.44 -21.33
N GLN A 359 10.07 15.66 -20.24
CA GLN A 359 10.32 14.21 -20.25
C GLN A 359 9.03 13.42 -19.96
N ALA A 360 8.77 12.36 -20.74
CA ALA A 360 7.66 11.44 -20.52
C ALA A 360 8.02 10.43 -19.41
N ILE A 361 7.66 10.74 -18.17
CA ILE A 361 8.11 10.01 -16.99
C ILE A 361 7.36 8.69 -16.78
N TYR A 362 7.95 7.75 -16.04
CA TYR A 362 7.22 6.64 -15.44
C TYR A 362 6.75 6.98 -14.03
N ILE A 363 5.51 6.62 -13.72
CA ILE A 363 4.93 6.63 -12.37
C ILE A 363 5.24 5.28 -11.71
N LYS A 364 6.17 5.30 -10.76
CA LYS A 364 6.58 4.19 -9.90
C LYS A 364 5.91 4.38 -8.54
N GLY A 365 4.58 4.27 -8.52
CA GLY A 365 3.76 4.77 -7.43
C GLY A 365 3.27 3.70 -6.45
N VAL A 366 2.76 4.17 -5.30
CA VAL A 366 2.01 3.39 -4.32
C VAL A 366 0.84 4.20 -3.76
N ASN A 367 -0.28 3.53 -3.47
CA ASN A 367 -1.43 4.10 -2.76
C ASN A 367 -1.13 4.15 -1.26
N ARG A 368 -1.41 5.28 -0.59
CA ARG A 368 -1.12 5.45 0.84
C ARG A 368 -2.35 5.90 1.61
N GLN A 369 -2.77 5.07 2.55
CA GLN A 369 -3.73 5.41 3.61
C GLN A 369 -3.01 6.00 4.84
N GLU A 370 -3.67 6.90 5.57
CA GLU A 370 -3.20 7.36 6.90
C GLU A 370 -3.59 6.34 7.98
N THR A 371 -2.67 5.41 8.27
CA THR A 371 -2.86 4.38 9.29
C THR A 371 -1.65 4.25 10.23
N ASP A 372 -1.91 4.01 11.51
CA ASP A 372 -0.92 3.71 12.53
C ASP A 372 -1.46 2.64 13.48
N PRO A 373 -0.67 1.59 13.79
CA PRO A 373 -1.19 0.46 14.55
C PRO A 373 -1.55 0.80 16.00
N ILE A 374 -1.06 1.91 16.55
CA ILE A 374 -1.32 2.33 17.93
C ILE A 374 -2.42 3.40 17.97
N THR A 375 -2.33 4.38 17.07
CA THR A 375 -3.11 5.62 17.14
C THR A 375 -4.24 5.70 16.11
N GLY A 376 -4.42 4.66 15.29
CA GLY A 376 -5.45 4.60 14.26
C GLY A 376 -5.13 5.56 13.12
N GLN A 377 -5.97 6.56 12.89
CA GLN A 377 -5.85 7.52 11.78
C GLN A 377 -5.25 8.86 12.24
N THR A 378 -4.51 8.88 13.35
CA THR A 378 -3.78 10.05 13.86
C THR A 378 -2.28 9.83 13.63
N ILE A 379 -1.71 10.39 12.57
CA ILE A 379 -0.36 10.03 12.12
C ILE A 379 0.69 10.98 12.66
N SER A 380 1.74 10.43 13.25
CA SER A 380 2.89 11.22 13.73
C SER A 380 3.75 11.74 12.57
N LYS A 381 4.49 12.83 12.82
CA LYS A 381 5.47 13.35 11.85
C LYS A 381 6.58 12.34 11.58
N GLU A 382 6.98 11.61 12.60
CA GLU A 382 8.00 10.56 12.52
C GLU A 382 7.55 9.42 11.62
N SER A 383 6.29 8.99 11.72
CA SER A 383 5.70 7.97 10.84
C SER A 383 5.62 8.47 9.39
N MET A 384 5.22 9.73 9.17
CA MET A 384 5.22 10.36 7.84
C MET A 384 6.62 10.42 7.20
N GLU A 385 7.64 10.79 7.98
CA GLU A 385 9.04 10.80 7.52
C GLU A 385 9.57 9.39 7.22
N GLN A 386 9.18 8.41 8.04
CA GLN A 386 9.50 7.01 7.80
C GLN A 386 8.88 6.51 6.50
N ASP A 387 7.62 6.85 6.24
CA ASP A 387 6.92 6.48 5.01
C ASP A 387 7.66 7.06 3.79
N ILE A 388 8.01 8.35 3.80
CA ILE A 388 8.78 8.98 2.69
C ILE A 388 10.14 8.31 2.49
N LYS A 389 10.82 7.95 3.58
CA LYS A 389 12.09 7.23 3.51
C LYS A 389 11.92 5.86 2.83
N LEU A 390 10.89 5.11 3.17
CA LEU A 390 10.60 3.83 2.53
C LEU A 390 10.39 3.97 1.02
N LEU A 391 9.67 5.01 0.55
CA LEU A 391 9.50 5.26 -0.89
C LEU A 391 10.85 5.37 -1.60
N LYS A 392 11.78 6.17 -1.05
CA LYS A 392 13.12 6.35 -1.63
C LYS A 392 13.95 5.06 -1.57
N GLU A 393 13.85 4.31 -0.48
CA GLU A 393 14.60 3.05 -0.31
C GLU A 393 14.12 1.92 -1.25
N TYR A 394 12.86 1.97 -1.68
CA TYR A 394 12.21 0.97 -2.52
C TYR A 394 11.94 1.44 -3.96
N ASN A 395 12.69 2.45 -4.42
CA ASN A 395 12.68 2.95 -5.80
C ASN A 395 11.32 3.52 -6.28
N MET A 396 10.45 3.90 -5.34
CA MET A 396 9.18 4.56 -5.65
C MET A 396 9.38 6.06 -5.83
N ASN A 397 8.64 6.66 -6.77
CA ASN A 397 8.73 8.09 -7.08
C ASN A 397 7.41 8.85 -6.93
N ALA A 398 6.31 8.16 -6.63
CA ALA A 398 4.99 8.76 -6.57
C ALA A 398 4.10 8.17 -5.47
N ILE A 399 3.15 8.96 -4.98
CA ILE A 399 2.06 8.55 -4.09
C ILE A 399 0.72 9.00 -4.67
N ARG A 400 -0.29 8.16 -4.51
CA ARG A 400 -1.70 8.56 -4.60
C ARG A 400 -2.27 8.65 -3.19
N MET A 401 -2.94 9.77 -2.88
CA MET A 401 -3.53 10.04 -1.56
C MET A 401 -4.86 9.29 -1.38
N SER A 402 -4.77 7.98 -1.20
CA SER A 402 -5.93 7.10 -1.16
C SER A 402 -6.70 7.23 0.16
N HIS A 403 -7.95 7.68 0.20
CA HIS A 403 -8.73 8.33 -0.87
C HIS A 403 -9.30 9.66 -0.35
N TYR A 404 -8.38 10.52 0.08
CA TYR A 404 -8.66 11.80 0.71
C TYR A 404 -7.37 12.63 0.86
N PRO A 405 -7.48 13.96 1.07
CA PRO A 405 -6.31 14.77 1.31
C PRO A 405 -5.67 14.44 2.67
N ASN A 406 -4.35 14.30 2.68
CA ASN A 406 -3.58 13.93 3.87
C ASN A 406 -3.24 15.15 4.74
N ASP A 407 -2.53 14.94 5.85
CA ASP A 407 -1.93 16.02 6.64
C ASP A 407 -0.98 16.88 5.78
N GLU A 408 -1.04 18.19 5.94
CA GLU A 408 -0.30 19.19 5.17
C GLU A 408 1.22 18.97 5.25
N TYR A 409 1.71 18.44 6.38
CA TYR A 409 3.13 18.13 6.55
C TYR A 409 3.63 17.09 5.55
N PHE A 410 2.79 16.15 5.13
CA PHE A 410 3.18 15.12 4.18
C PHE A 410 3.49 15.70 2.80
N TYR A 411 2.74 16.71 2.36
CA TYR A 411 2.98 17.41 1.09
C TYR A 411 4.31 18.19 1.12
N ASP A 412 4.63 18.84 2.25
CA ASP A 412 5.92 19.49 2.45
C ASP A 412 7.08 18.49 2.39
N LEU A 413 6.90 17.27 2.91
CA LEU A 413 7.89 16.20 2.78
C LEU A 413 8.05 15.74 1.33
N CYS A 414 6.96 15.58 0.59
CA CYS A 414 6.99 15.20 -0.82
C CYS A 414 7.70 16.26 -1.69
N ASP A 415 7.44 17.54 -1.43
CA ASP A 415 8.15 18.66 -2.07
C ASP A 415 9.65 18.59 -1.77
N LYS A 416 10.02 18.40 -0.50
CA LYS A 416 11.40 18.42 -0.01
C LYS A 416 12.22 17.23 -0.51
N TYR A 417 11.65 16.04 -0.50
CA TYR A 417 12.36 14.79 -0.79
C TYR A 417 12.13 14.26 -2.22
N GLY A 418 11.28 14.92 -2.99
CA GLY A 418 11.02 14.59 -4.38
C GLY A 418 10.18 13.32 -4.50
N VAL A 419 8.86 13.50 -4.37
CA VAL A 419 7.84 12.48 -4.62
C VAL A 419 6.71 13.16 -5.39
N TYR A 420 6.30 12.58 -6.51
CA TYR A 420 5.13 13.04 -7.25
C TYR A 420 3.84 12.66 -6.54
N LEU A 421 2.85 13.54 -6.55
CA LEU A 421 1.56 13.30 -5.91
C LEU A 421 0.42 13.33 -6.91
N VAL A 422 -0.46 12.33 -6.79
CA VAL A 422 -1.87 12.44 -7.13
C VAL A 422 -2.60 12.78 -5.84
N ASP A 423 -3.06 14.03 -5.73
CA ASP A 423 -3.87 14.45 -4.60
C ASP A 423 -5.35 14.20 -4.90
N GLU A 424 -6.08 13.62 -3.95
CA GLU A 424 -7.41 13.06 -4.18
C GLU A 424 -8.44 13.58 -3.18
N ALA A 425 -9.59 14.03 -3.70
CA ALA A 425 -10.66 14.55 -2.86
C ALA A 425 -11.23 13.44 -1.97
N ASN A 426 -11.67 13.80 -0.76
CA ASN A 426 -12.30 12.88 0.19
C ASN A 426 -13.72 12.53 -0.28
N LEU A 427 -13.83 11.70 -1.31
CA LEU A 427 -15.07 11.44 -2.01
C LEU A 427 -15.12 10.00 -2.53
N GLU A 428 -15.77 9.15 -1.74
CA GLU A 428 -16.04 7.76 -2.10
C GLU A 428 -17.42 7.33 -1.60
N SER A 429 -18.28 6.88 -2.52
CA SER A 429 -19.64 6.43 -2.21
C SER A 429 -19.87 4.99 -2.69
N HIS A 430 -18.87 4.12 -2.48
CA HIS A 430 -18.83 2.75 -3.01
C HIS A 430 -20.13 1.99 -2.71
N GLY A 431 -20.63 2.08 -1.47
CA GLY A 431 -21.87 1.42 -1.05
C GLY A 431 -23.16 1.86 -1.74
N MET A 432 -23.16 2.95 -2.51
CA MET A 432 -24.30 3.34 -3.36
C MET A 432 -24.29 2.62 -4.72
N GLY A 433 -23.15 2.04 -5.09
CA GLY A 433 -22.89 1.50 -6.41
C GLY A 433 -22.84 2.56 -7.52
N TYR A 434 -22.64 2.09 -8.74
CA TYR A 434 -22.29 2.94 -9.88
C TYR A 434 -23.38 3.07 -10.93
N ASN A 435 -24.56 2.52 -10.66
CA ASN A 435 -25.70 2.66 -11.57
C ASN A 435 -26.03 4.15 -11.69
N ILE A 436 -25.99 4.69 -12.92
CA ILE A 436 -26.19 6.11 -13.22
C ILE A 436 -27.52 6.70 -12.69
N THR A 437 -28.52 5.84 -12.45
CA THR A 437 -29.83 6.23 -11.90
C THR A 437 -29.88 6.29 -10.38
N LYS A 438 -28.84 5.78 -9.69
CA LYS A 438 -28.78 5.66 -8.23
C LYS A 438 -27.56 6.34 -7.61
N THR A 439 -26.44 6.32 -8.31
CA THR A 439 -25.16 6.81 -7.81
C THR A 439 -25.22 8.28 -7.41
N LEU A 440 -24.52 8.62 -6.32
CA LEU A 440 -24.45 10.00 -5.85
C LEU A 440 -23.66 10.90 -6.80
N GLY A 441 -22.75 10.33 -7.61
CA GLY A 441 -22.06 11.07 -8.67
C GLY A 441 -22.97 11.66 -9.75
N ASN A 442 -24.24 11.23 -9.81
CA ASN A 442 -25.24 11.72 -10.76
C ASN A 442 -26.54 12.22 -10.10
N LYS A 443 -26.52 12.53 -8.80
CA LYS A 443 -27.68 13.06 -8.07
C LYS A 443 -27.48 14.57 -7.81
N PRO A 444 -28.17 15.48 -8.52
CA PRO A 444 -27.89 16.92 -8.44
C PRO A 444 -28.06 17.55 -7.05
N SER A 445 -28.88 16.98 -6.15
CA SER A 445 -28.96 17.50 -4.77
C SER A 445 -27.64 17.35 -3.99
N TRP A 446 -26.73 16.49 -4.45
CA TRP A 446 -25.40 16.26 -3.87
C TRP A 446 -24.29 17.05 -4.60
N GLU A 447 -24.61 17.90 -5.59
CA GLU A 447 -23.63 18.70 -6.35
C GLU A 447 -22.74 19.52 -5.40
N LEU A 448 -23.35 20.20 -4.43
CA LEU A 448 -22.63 21.05 -3.47
C LEU A 448 -21.62 20.24 -2.63
N ALA A 449 -22.03 19.08 -2.11
CA ALA A 449 -21.16 18.23 -1.29
C ALA A 449 -19.95 17.69 -2.08
N HIS A 450 -20.17 17.28 -3.35
CA HIS A 450 -19.08 16.85 -4.24
C HIS A 450 -18.13 18.03 -4.54
N PHE A 451 -18.70 19.18 -4.90
CA PHE A 451 -17.95 20.37 -5.25
C PHE A 451 -17.08 20.86 -4.09
N GLN A 452 -17.63 21.00 -2.88
CA GLN A 452 -16.89 21.50 -1.72
C GLN A 452 -15.72 20.58 -1.33
N ARG A 453 -15.86 19.26 -1.43
CA ARG A 453 -14.76 18.32 -1.15
C ARG A 453 -13.60 18.47 -2.14
N ILE A 454 -13.91 18.70 -3.42
CA ILE A 454 -12.91 18.91 -4.47
C ILE A 454 -12.28 20.30 -4.39
N GLU A 455 -13.10 21.34 -4.25
CA GLU A 455 -12.66 22.73 -4.14
C GLU A 455 -11.71 22.91 -2.96
N ARG A 456 -12.11 22.42 -1.78
CA ARG A 456 -11.32 22.60 -0.56
C ARG A 456 -9.97 21.89 -0.61
N MET A 457 -9.86 20.73 -1.26
CA MET A 457 -8.57 20.10 -1.52
C MET A 457 -7.68 21.01 -2.37
N VAL A 458 -8.20 21.42 -3.54
CA VAL A 458 -7.41 22.24 -4.48
C VAL A 458 -7.00 23.56 -3.85
N GLU A 459 -7.91 24.26 -3.16
CA GLU A 459 -7.57 25.55 -2.56
C GLU A 459 -6.52 25.43 -1.45
N ARG A 460 -6.53 24.35 -0.67
CA ARG A 460 -5.50 24.09 0.34
C ARG A 460 -4.15 23.81 -0.30
N ASP A 461 -4.12 23.00 -1.35
CA ASP A 461 -2.90 22.32 -1.79
C ASP A 461 -2.31 22.81 -3.12
N LYS A 462 -2.98 23.75 -3.81
CA LYS A 462 -2.62 24.32 -5.14
C LYS A 462 -1.16 24.73 -5.34
N ASN A 463 -0.45 25.07 -4.28
CA ASN A 463 0.90 25.62 -4.31
C ASN A 463 2.03 24.58 -4.15
N HIS A 464 1.71 23.29 -3.98
CA HIS A 464 2.72 22.24 -3.85
C HIS A 464 3.26 21.80 -5.22
N PRO A 465 4.58 21.90 -5.49
CA PRO A 465 5.18 21.40 -6.73
C PRO A 465 5.08 19.88 -6.88
N SER A 466 5.04 19.13 -5.76
CA SER A 466 4.89 17.67 -5.76
C SER A 466 3.59 17.17 -6.38
N ILE A 467 2.49 17.90 -6.23
CA ILE A 467 1.21 17.56 -6.84
C ILE A 467 1.33 17.77 -8.34
N ILE A 468 1.25 16.68 -9.11
CA ILE A 468 1.28 16.71 -10.56
C ILE A 468 -0.06 16.36 -11.18
N ILE A 469 -1.00 15.77 -10.42
CA ILE A 469 -2.32 15.35 -10.89
C ILE A 469 -3.34 15.62 -9.78
N TRP A 470 -4.53 16.10 -10.16
CA TRP A 470 -5.71 16.14 -9.29
C TRP A 470 -6.59 14.92 -9.55
N SER A 471 -7.04 14.24 -8.49
CA SER A 471 -8.05 13.18 -8.56
C SER A 471 -9.36 13.65 -7.93
N MET A 472 -10.48 13.47 -8.65
CA MET A 472 -11.79 13.93 -8.17
C MET A 472 -12.40 13.07 -7.05
N GLY A 473 -11.81 11.90 -6.77
CA GLY A 473 -12.30 10.95 -5.78
C GLY A 473 -12.07 9.50 -6.21
N ASN A 474 -12.69 8.56 -5.51
CA ASN A 474 -12.58 7.12 -5.74
C ASN A 474 -13.96 6.47 -5.80
N GLU A 475 -14.17 5.48 -6.68
CA GLU A 475 -15.33 4.56 -6.66
C GLU A 475 -16.68 5.17 -6.23
N ALA A 476 -17.04 6.33 -6.78
CA ALA A 476 -18.25 7.09 -6.42
C ALA A 476 -19.27 7.19 -7.57
N GLY A 477 -19.16 6.26 -8.53
CA GLY A 477 -19.89 6.29 -9.80
C GLY A 477 -19.42 7.41 -10.72
N ASN A 478 -20.26 7.90 -11.63
CA ASN A 478 -19.92 9.04 -12.48
C ASN A 478 -21.22 9.78 -12.84
N GLY A 479 -21.12 10.97 -13.41
CA GLY A 479 -22.28 11.70 -13.92
C GLY A 479 -22.21 13.19 -13.65
N TYR A 480 -23.39 13.82 -13.57
CA TYR A 480 -23.57 15.26 -13.50
C TYR A 480 -22.64 15.95 -12.49
N ASN A 481 -22.52 15.44 -11.26
CA ASN A 481 -21.71 16.09 -10.22
C ASN A 481 -20.21 16.10 -10.58
N PHE A 482 -19.70 14.99 -11.13
CA PHE A 482 -18.30 14.89 -11.59
C PHE A 482 -18.03 15.67 -12.87
N TYR A 483 -19.01 15.78 -13.78
CA TYR A 483 -18.86 16.62 -14.98
C TYR A 483 -18.72 18.10 -14.61
N ARG A 484 -19.52 18.57 -13.64
CA ARG A 484 -19.45 19.94 -13.13
C ARG A 484 -18.12 20.21 -12.43
N ALA A 485 -17.68 19.28 -11.58
CA ALA A 485 -16.40 19.38 -10.89
C ALA A 485 -15.20 19.38 -11.86
N TYR A 486 -15.18 18.51 -12.87
CA TYR A 486 -14.13 18.48 -13.89
C TYR A 486 -14.02 19.81 -14.64
N LEU A 487 -15.16 20.38 -15.09
CA LEU A 487 -15.15 21.66 -15.80
C LEU A 487 -14.63 22.81 -14.93
N TRP A 488 -15.01 22.83 -13.64
CA TRP A 488 -14.47 23.81 -12.71
C TRP A 488 -12.96 23.64 -12.50
N LEU A 489 -12.48 22.41 -12.30
CA LEU A 489 -11.05 22.14 -12.13
C LEU A 489 -10.23 22.57 -13.35
N LYS A 490 -10.72 22.31 -14.58
CA LYS A 490 -10.03 22.74 -15.82
C LYS A 490 -9.90 24.26 -15.93
N ASP A 491 -10.89 25.00 -15.45
CA ASP A 491 -10.86 26.47 -15.41
C ASP A 491 -9.95 26.98 -14.27
N ARG A 492 -10.04 26.35 -13.10
CA ARG A 492 -9.36 26.76 -11.87
C ARG A 492 -7.85 26.52 -11.88
N ASP A 493 -7.39 25.36 -12.32
CA ASP A 493 -5.97 25.00 -12.36
C ASP A 493 -5.60 24.29 -13.68
N PRO A 494 -5.23 25.05 -14.73
CA PRO A 494 -4.77 24.46 -15.99
C PRO A 494 -3.32 23.92 -15.93
N SER A 495 -2.61 24.08 -14.80
CA SER A 495 -1.21 23.66 -14.65
C SER A 495 -1.03 22.18 -14.34
N ARG A 496 -2.14 21.47 -14.07
CA ARG A 496 -2.17 20.05 -13.74
C ARG A 496 -3.29 19.31 -14.50
N PRO A 497 -3.04 18.08 -14.99
CA PRO A 497 -4.09 17.19 -15.47
C PRO A 497 -5.01 16.70 -14.34
N ILE A 498 -6.21 16.30 -14.73
CA ILE A 498 -7.23 15.73 -13.84
C ILE A 498 -7.41 14.25 -14.17
N GLN A 499 -7.51 13.40 -13.15
CA GLN A 499 -7.89 12.00 -13.31
C GLN A 499 -9.17 11.68 -12.53
N TYR A 500 -9.95 10.72 -13.04
CA TYR A 500 -11.02 10.09 -12.28
C TYR A 500 -11.32 8.71 -12.86
N GLU A 501 -11.10 7.66 -12.07
CA GLU A 501 -11.09 6.29 -12.60
C GLU A 501 -12.48 5.78 -13.01
N ARG A 502 -13.53 6.28 -12.35
CA ARG A 502 -14.93 6.00 -12.74
C ARG A 502 -15.43 6.82 -13.92
N ALA A 503 -14.59 7.65 -14.54
CA ALA A 503 -14.83 8.16 -15.89
C ALA A 503 -14.69 7.05 -16.97
N SER A 504 -15.03 5.81 -16.64
CA SER A 504 -15.08 4.64 -17.52
C SER A 504 -16.54 4.31 -17.90
N VAL A 505 -16.75 3.76 -19.10
CA VAL A 505 -18.09 3.48 -19.64
C VAL A 505 -18.10 2.08 -20.28
N GLY A 506 -19.10 1.26 -19.92
CA GLY A 506 -19.45 0.08 -20.73
C GLY A 506 -18.48 -1.12 -20.67
N GLY A 507 -17.49 -1.13 -19.78
CA GLY A 507 -16.58 -2.25 -19.54
C GLY A 507 -15.58 -1.95 -18.42
N TRP A 508 -15.01 -3.00 -17.80
CA TRP A 508 -14.11 -2.90 -16.63
C TRP A 508 -12.66 -3.25 -16.95
N GLU A 509 -12.39 -3.85 -18.12
CA GLU A 509 -11.05 -4.22 -18.55
C GLU A 509 -10.97 -4.47 -20.06
N GLY A 510 -9.75 -4.53 -20.59
CA GLY A 510 -9.47 -5.06 -21.93
C GLY A 510 -10.07 -4.22 -23.06
N THR A 511 -10.66 -4.91 -24.05
CA THR A 511 -11.19 -4.29 -25.27
C THR A 511 -12.48 -3.50 -25.05
N ASP A 512 -13.22 -3.82 -23.97
CA ASP A 512 -14.51 -3.21 -23.66
C ASP A 512 -14.35 -1.92 -22.83
N LEU A 513 -13.13 -1.65 -22.38
CA LEU A 513 -12.77 -0.47 -21.61
C LEU A 513 -12.92 0.79 -22.47
N LYS A 514 -13.91 1.63 -22.13
CA LYS A 514 -14.11 2.95 -22.72
C LYS A 514 -14.07 4.00 -21.64
N TYR A 515 -13.77 5.23 -22.03
CA TYR A 515 -13.60 6.35 -21.12
C TYR A 515 -14.37 7.56 -21.59
N ASP A 516 -15.05 8.19 -20.63
CA ASP A 516 -15.74 9.47 -20.81
C ASP A 516 -14.72 10.62 -20.87
N TRP A 517 -15.17 11.82 -21.21
CA TRP A 517 -14.31 12.99 -21.45
C TRP A 517 -13.83 13.68 -20.16
N ASN A 518 -14.46 13.41 -19.01
CA ASN A 518 -14.17 14.06 -17.73
C ASN A 518 -12.97 13.44 -16.97
N SER A 519 -11.95 13.00 -17.71
CA SER A 519 -10.64 12.58 -17.18
C SER A 519 -9.58 12.75 -18.27
N ASP A 520 -8.49 13.44 -17.94
CA ASP A 520 -7.36 13.67 -18.83
C ASP A 520 -6.43 12.43 -18.92
N ILE A 521 -6.56 11.50 -17.97
CA ILE A 521 -5.77 10.27 -17.85
C ILE A 521 -6.71 9.07 -17.94
N ILE A 522 -6.25 8.03 -18.63
CA ILE A 522 -6.87 6.71 -18.60
C ILE A 522 -6.26 5.94 -17.43
N ASN A 523 -7.01 5.76 -16.34
CA ASN A 523 -6.43 5.33 -15.08
C ASN A 523 -7.13 4.15 -14.40
N PRO A 524 -7.44 3.03 -15.09
CA PRO A 524 -8.24 1.95 -14.52
C PRO A 524 -7.57 1.32 -13.30
N GLN A 525 -8.39 0.73 -12.42
CA GLN A 525 -7.91 -0.12 -11.34
C GLN A 525 -7.76 -1.59 -11.83
N TYR A 526 -6.69 -2.26 -11.42
CA TYR A 526 -6.45 -3.71 -11.55
C TYR A 526 -6.54 -4.30 -12.96
N SER A 527 -6.37 -3.50 -14.02
CA SER A 527 -6.29 -4.03 -15.39
C SER A 527 -5.06 -4.93 -15.54
N SER A 528 -5.27 -6.21 -15.83
CA SER A 528 -4.17 -7.19 -15.96
C SER A 528 -3.20 -6.84 -17.11
N PRO A 529 -1.94 -7.34 -17.09
CA PRO A 529 -1.02 -7.17 -18.21
C PRO A 529 -1.61 -7.64 -19.56
N LYS A 530 -2.41 -8.71 -19.53
CA LYS A 530 -3.14 -9.21 -20.71
C LYS A 530 -4.20 -8.22 -21.20
N SER A 531 -4.96 -7.64 -20.28
CA SER A 531 -6.01 -6.65 -20.59
C SER A 531 -5.39 -5.34 -21.11
N MET A 532 -4.23 -4.93 -20.61
CA MET A 532 -3.46 -3.80 -21.12
C MET A 532 -2.98 -4.04 -22.56
N GLU A 533 -2.41 -5.21 -22.85
CA GLU A 533 -2.03 -5.58 -24.23
C GLU A 533 -3.23 -5.61 -25.19
N ALA A 534 -4.38 -6.08 -24.71
CA ALA A 534 -5.62 -6.04 -25.50
C ALA A 534 -6.10 -4.59 -25.77
N TYR A 535 -5.98 -3.70 -24.78
CA TYR A 535 -6.31 -2.29 -24.91
C TYR A 535 -5.45 -1.61 -25.99
N ILE A 536 -4.12 -1.69 -25.90
CA ILE A 536 -3.23 -0.99 -26.85
C ILE A 536 -3.32 -1.55 -28.27
N LYS A 537 -3.63 -2.85 -28.41
CA LYS A 537 -3.93 -3.45 -29.72
C LYS A 537 -5.20 -2.87 -30.34
N THR A 538 -6.19 -2.53 -29.52
CA THR A 538 -7.46 -1.93 -29.96
C THR A 538 -7.31 -0.44 -30.24
N TYR A 539 -6.51 0.26 -29.43
CA TYR A 539 -6.27 1.70 -29.49
C TYR A 539 -4.76 1.98 -29.63
N PRO A 540 -4.16 1.80 -30.82
CA PRO A 540 -2.71 1.85 -31.00
C PRO A 540 -2.08 3.24 -30.80
N ASN A 541 -2.87 4.30 -30.80
CA ASN A 541 -2.41 5.68 -30.58
C ASN A 541 -3.38 6.38 -29.60
N PRO A 542 -3.37 6.03 -28.31
CA PRO A 542 -4.27 6.64 -27.36
C PRO A 542 -3.91 8.12 -27.16
N GLU A 543 -4.91 8.99 -27.09
CA GLU A 543 -4.71 10.44 -26.91
C GLU A 543 -4.42 10.84 -25.45
N ARG A 544 -4.65 9.90 -24.52
CA ARG A 544 -4.45 10.06 -23.07
C ARG A 544 -3.42 9.05 -22.57
N PRO A 545 -2.59 9.40 -21.57
CA PRO A 545 -1.71 8.45 -20.91
C PRO A 545 -2.53 7.40 -20.16
N TYR A 546 -1.99 6.19 -20.11
CA TYR A 546 -2.54 5.06 -19.38
C TYR A 546 -1.71 4.85 -18.11
N ILE A 547 -2.29 5.17 -16.94
CA ILE A 547 -1.61 5.13 -15.64
C ILE A 547 -2.55 4.49 -14.62
N LEU A 548 -2.28 3.25 -14.20
CA LEU A 548 -3.18 2.52 -13.30
C LEU A 548 -3.30 3.24 -11.95
N SER A 549 -4.51 3.65 -11.55
CA SER A 549 -4.71 4.27 -10.22
C SER A 549 -4.48 3.27 -9.09
N GLU A 550 -4.72 1.98 -9.34
CA GLU A 550 -4.40 0.84 -8.48
C GLU A 550 -4.00 -0.36 -9.33
N TYR A 551 -2.95 -1.07 -8.93
CA TYR A 551 -2.58 -2.35 -9.51
C TYR A 551 -1.77 -3.20 -8.53
N ALA A 552 -1.52 -4.45 -8.88
CA ALA A 552 -0.69 -5.37 -8.10
C ALA A 552 -1.09 -5.43 -6.61
N HIS A 553 -2.33 -5.84 -6.34
CA HIS A 553 -2.92 -5.90 -5.00
C HIS A 553 -2.05 -6.75 -4.05
N ALA A 554 -1.48 -6.15 -3.00
CA ALA A 554 -0.41 -6.72 -2.19
C ALA A 554 -0.89 -7.43 -0.90
N MET A 555 -2.15 -7.87 -0.88
CA MET A 555 -2.77 -8.58 0.25
C MET A 555 -2.10 -9.91 0.59
N GLY A 556 -1.55 -9.98 1.81
CA GLY A 556 -0.80 -11.15 2.27
C GLY A 556 0.37 -11.50 1.35
N ASN A 557 0.60 -12.79 1.11
CA ASN A 557 1.58 -13.32 0.17
C ASN A 557 1.11 -13.17 -1.29
N SER A 558 1.41 -12.02 -1.90
CA SER A 558 0.89 -11.61 -3.22
C SER A 558 2.01 -11.09 -4.15
N MET A 559 1.64 -10.28 -5.16
CA MET A 559 2.53 -9.65 -6.14
C MET A 559 3.50 -10.61 -6.84
N GLY A 560 3.02 -11.81 -7.17
CA GLY A 560 3.48 -12.50 -8.37
C GLY A 560 3.21 -11.61 -9.59
N ASN A 561 3.63 -11.88 -10.81
CA ASN A 561 3.35 -11.04 -11.99
C ASN A 561 3.71 -9.53 -11.95
N PHE A 562 4.32 -9.00 -10.87
CA PHE A 562 4.70 -7.59 -10.80
C PHE A 562 5.70 -7.21 -11.90
N LYS A 563 6.61 -8.12 -12.23
CA LYS A 563 7.52 -8.02 -13.38
C LYS A 563 6.75 -7.91 -14.71
N ASP A 564 5.71 -8.72 -14.91
CA ASP A 564 4.95 -8.75 -16.16
C ASP A 564 4.27 -7.40 -16.45
N TYR A 565 3.74 -6.73 -15.42
CA TYR A 565 3.26 -5.34 -15.55
C TYR A 565 4.33 -4.39 -16.08
N TRP A 566 5.53 -4.43 -15.49
CA TRP A 566 6.62 -3.53 -15.85
C TRP A 566 7.25 -3.84 -17.21
N ASP A 567 7.19 -5.09 -17.66
CA ASP A 567 7.56 -5.44 -19.03
C ASP A 567 6.58 -4.80 -20.02
N VAL A 568 5.27 -4.80 -19.73
CA VAL A 568 4.24 -4.12 -20.55
C VAL A 568 4.38 -2.59 -20.49
N PHE A 569 4.60 -1.99 -19.32
CA PHE A 569 4.85 -0.54 -19.19
C PHE A 569 6.07 -0.07 -19.98
N ARG A 570 7.16 -0.85 -19.97
CA ARG A 570 8.38 -0.51 -20.71
C ARG A 570 8.26 -0.77 -22.21
N ALA A 571 7.34 -1.64 -22.63
CA ALA A 571 7.11 -1.95 -24.04
C ALA A 571 6.31 -0.86 -24.78
N HIS A 572 5.41 -0.14 -24.09
CA HIS A 572 4.45 0.78 -24.72
C HIS A 572 4.56 2.20 -24.15
N LYS A 573 4.86 3.19 -25.00
CA LYS A 573 5.16 4.57 -24.57
C LYS A 573 4.02 5.27 -23.81
N ASN A 574 2.77 4.95 -24.12
CA ASN A 574 1.59 5.53 -23.47
C ASN A 574 1.28 4.90 -22.10
N PHE A 575 1.91 3.78 -21.77
CA PHE A 575 1.72 3.06 -20.53
C PHE A 575 2.78 3.51 -19.53
N GLN A 576 2.42 4.43 -18.65
CA GLN A 576 3.38 5.14 -17.81
C GLN A 576 3.39 4.69 -16.35
N GLY A 577 3.10 3.41 -16.10
CA GLY A 577 3.12 2.82 -14.76
C GLY A 577 1.80 2.98 -14.02
N GLY A 578 1.87 3.13 -12.70
CA GLY A 578 0.71 3.20 -11.83
C GLY A 578 1.05 3.17 -10.34
N PHE A 579 0.04 2.94 -9.51
CA PHE A 579 0.17 2.92 -8.05
C PHE A 579 -0.16 1.54 -7.46
N ILE A 580 0.79 0.91 -6.79
CA ILE A 580 0.57 -0.37 -6.08
C ILE A 580 -0.53 -0.19 -5.01
N TRP A 581 -1.42 -1.16 -4.85
CA TRP A 581 -2.36 -1.19 -3.73
C TRP A 581 -1.92 -2.23 -2.68
N ASP A 582 -1.45 -1.82 -1.49
CA ASP A 582 -1.16 -0.46 -1.03
C ASP A 582 0.13 -0.39 -0.19
N MET A 583 0.40 0.73 0.48
CA MET A 583 1.67 0.95 1.15
C MET A 583 1.79 0.18 2.47
N ILE A 584 0.85 0.36 3.41
CA ILE A 584 0.96 -0.11 4.80
C ILE A 584 -0.28 -0.92 5.15
N ASP A 585 -0.09 -2.14 5.65
CA ASP A 585 -1.16 -2.94 6.24
C ASP A 585 -1.87 -2.14 7.34
N GLN A 586 -3.20 -2.02 7.28
CA GLN A 586 -3.91 -1.09 8.17
C GLN A 586 -4.26 -1.69 9.54
N SER A 587 -3.80 -2.90 9.87
CA SER A 587 -4.12 -3.54 11.16
C SER A 587 -3.65 -2.72 12.35
N ILE A 588 -4.48 -2.69 13.40
CA ILE A 588 -4.21 -2.00 14.66
C ILE A 588 -3.94 -3.00 15.78
N TYR A 589 -3.25 -2.58 16.83
CA TYR A 589 -2.99 -3.46 17.94
C TYR A 589 -4.25 -3.73 18.76
N LYS A 590 -4.44 -4.99 19.13
CA LYS A 590 -5.37 -5.40 20.18
C LYS A 590 -4.66 -6.29 21.18
N THR A 591 -4.84 -6.02 22.47
CA THR A 591 -4.48 -6.95 23.53
C THR A 591 -5.73 -7.74 23.90
N ARG A 592 -5.69 -9.06 23.74
CA ARG A 592 -6.76 -9.98 24.10
C ARG A 592 -6.84 -10.18 25.62
N ALA A 593 -7.92 -10.79 26.09
CA ALA A 593 -8.15 -11.02 27.52
C ALA A 593 -7.08 -11.92 28.19
N ASP A 594 -6.38 -12.75 27.43
CA ASP A 594 -5.28 -13.60 27.88
C ASP A 594 -3.92 -12.87 27.91
N GLY A 595 -3.86 -11.60 27.52
CA GLY A 595 -2.64 -10.79 27.43
C GLY A 595 -1.91 -10.89 26.09
N THR A 596 -2.37 -11.73 25.15
CA THR A 596 -1.77 -11.85 23.81
C THR A 596 -2.04 -10.57 23.01
N ARG A 597 -0.99 -9.98 22.45
CA ARG A 597 -1.09 -8.82 21.56
C ARG A 597 -1.08 -9.29 20.11
N ILE A 598 -2.07 -8.86 19.33
CA ILE A 598 -2.24 -9.21 17.91
C ILE A 598 -2.31 -7.94 17.04
N PHE A 599 -2.06 -8.12 15.75
CA PHE A 599 -2.48 -7.17 14.70
C PHE A 599 -3.93 -7.47 14.33
N ALA A 600 -4.85 -6.76 14.95
CA ALA A 600 -6.27 -6.93 14.77
C ALA A 600 -6.75 -6.31 13.44
N TYR A 601 -7.69 -7.01 12.81
CA TYR A 601 -8.36 -6.63 11.58
C TYR A 601 -9.89 -6.76 11.75
N GLY A 602 -10.68 -6.58 10.69
CA GLY A 602 -12.13 -6.61 10.78
C GLY A 602 -12.65 -7.86 11.47
N GLY A 603 -13.62 -7.70 12.37
CA GLY A 603 -14.19 -8.80 13.17
C GLY A 603 -13.46 -9.03 14.51
N ASP A 604 -12.28 -8.44 14.72
CA ASP A 604 -11.62 -8.51 16.03
C ASP A 604 -12.19 -7.49 17.03
N PHE A 605 -12.94 -6.47 16.60
CA PHE A 605 -13.49 -5.45 17.48
C PHE A 605 -15.02 -5.46 17.47
N GLY A 606 -15.59 -5.02 18.59
CA GLY A 606 -17.04 -4.95 18.77
C GLY A 606 -17.72 -6.32 18.99
N PRO A 607 -19.05 -6.31 19.12
CA PRO A 607 -19.89 -7.52 19.13
C PRO A 607 -19.85 -8.33 17.81
N GLU A 608 -20.35 -9.56 17.85
CA GLU A 608 -20.34 -10.50 16.70
C GLU A 608 -21.19 -10.03 15.50
N ASP A 609 -22.21 -9.20 15.74
CA ASP A 609 -23.11 -8.67 14.71
C ASP A 609 -22.62 -7.35 14.06
N VAL A 610 -21.44 -6.88 14.46
CA VAL A 610 -20.75 -5.76 13.79
C VAL A 610 -20.32 -6.22 12.39
N PRO A 611 -20.64 -5.47 11.32
CA PRO A 611 -20.25 -5.84 9.97
C PRO A 611 -18.72 -5.85 9.83
N SER A 612 -18.22 -6.81 9.04
CA SER A 612 -16.78 -7.03 8.86
C SER A 612 -16.47 -7.61 7.48
N ASP A 613 -15.45 -7.05 6.83
CA ASP A 613 -14.81 -7.63 5.63
C ASP A 613 -13.47 -8.34 5.96
N ASN A 614 -13.34 -8.82 7.21
CA ASN A 614 -12.21 -9.62 7.71
C ASN A 614 -10.86 -8.91 7.47
N ASN A 615 -9.85 -9.61 6.95
CA ASN A 615 -8.49 -9.09 6.79
C ASN A 615 -8.27 -8.24 5.53
N PHE A 616 -9.32 -7.83 4.81
CA PHE A 616 -9.21 -7.16 3.49
C PHE A 616 -8.55 -5.77 3.54
N LEU A 617 -8.30 -5.20 4.73
CA LEU A 617 -7.52 -3.98 4.92
C LEU A 617 -6.00 -4.18 4.96
N ASN A 618 -5.54 -5.43 4.88
CA ASN A 618 -4.13 -5.80 5.01
C ASN A 618 -3.53 -6.06 3.62
N ASN A 619 -3.32 -4.96 2.90
CA ASN A 619 -2.91 -4.95 1.50
C ASN A 619 -1.50 -4.38 1.31
N GLY A 620 -0.70 -4.30 2.38
CA GLY A 620 0.50 -3.50 2.41
C GLY A 620 1.72 -4.13 1.76
N MET A 621 2.50 -3.30 1.07
CA MET A 621 3.92 -3.53 0.80
C MET A 621 4.74 -3.67 2.08
N PHE A 622 4.31 -2.98 3.13
CA PHE A 622 4.91 -3.01 4.45
C PHE A 622 3.87 -3.35 5.51
N SER A 623 4.31 -4.01 6.58
CA SER A 623 3.49 -4.31 7.75
C SER A 623 3.05 -3.01 8.47
N PRO A 624 2.14 -3.09 9.47
CA PRO A 624 1.71 -1.90 10.21
C PRO A 624 2.87 -1.16 10.91
N GLU A 625 3.96 -1.88 11.19
CA GLU A 625 5.21 -1.36 11.76
C GLU A 625 6.23 -0.89 10.70
N ARG A 626 5.81 -0.72 9.44
CA ARG A 626 6.65 -0.26 8.32
C ARG A 626 7.82 -1.22 8.00
N LYS A 627 7.67 -2.51 8.33
CA LYS A 627 8.65 -3.56 7.95
C LYS A 627 8.27 -4.13 6.59
N PRO A 628 9.23 -4.40 5.70
CA PRO A 628 8.92 -4.91 4.36
C PRO A 628 8.28 -6.29 4.42
N ASN A 629 7.12 -6.45 3.78
CA ASN A 629 6.62 -7.75 3.39
C ASN A 629 7.50 -8.31 2.24
N PRO A 630 7.56 -9.64 2.00
CA PRO A 630 8.52 -10.22 1.08
C PRO A 630 8.42 -9.70 -0.37
N HIS A 631 7.21 -9.35 -0.83
CA HIS A 631 7.00 -8.71 -2.13
C HIS A 631 7.60 -7.31 -2.26
N ALA A 632 7.92 -6.61 -1.16
CA ALA A 632 8.60 -5.32 -1.21
C ALA A 632 9.99 -5.41 -1.86
N PHE A 633 10.71 -6.50 -1.63
CA PHE A 633 12.01 -6.72 -2.27
C PHE A 633 11.87 -6.92 -3.78
N GLU A 634 10.79 -7.56 -4.23
CA GLU A 634 10.48 -7.71 -5.65
C GLU A 634 10.20 -6.35 -6.29
N ALA A 635 9.34 -5.55 -5.66
CA ALA A 635 9.04 -4.21 -6.15
C ALA A 635 10.31 -3.34 -6.24
N LYS A 636 11.16 -3.33 -5.21
CA LYS A 636 12.43 -2.58 -5.25
C LYS A 636 13.28 -2.93 -6.48
N ASN A 637 13.39 -4.22 -6.80
CA ASN A 637 14.18 -4.70 -7.93
C ASN A 637 13.53 -4.32 -9.27
N VAL A 638 12.25 -4.58 -9.45
CA VAL A 638 11.55 -4.31 -10.72
C VAL A 638 11.45 -2.80 -11.01
N LEU A 639 11.28 -1.97 -9.97
CA LEU A 639 11.19 -0.50 -10.05
C LEU A 639 12.54 0.20 -10.22
N GLN A 640 13.68 -0.49 -10.11
CA GLN A 640 14.98 0.17 -10.16
C GLN A 640 15.23 0.94 -11.47
N ASN A 641 16.00 2.03 -11.38
CA ASN A 641 16.24 2.95 -12.52
C ASN A 641 17.55 2.66 -13.28
N ILE A 642 18.26 1.59 -12.92
CA ILE A 642 19.48 1.17 -13.61
C ILE A 642 19.26 -0.26 -14.09
N LEU A 643 19.10 -0.43 -15.39
CA LEU A 643 18.84 -1.72 -16.01
C LEU A 643 20.13 -2.29 -16.60
N THR A 644 20.37 -3.58 -16.40
CA THR A 644 21.60 -4.25 -16.86
C THR A 644 21.27 -5.52 -17.62
N SER A 645 21.91 -5.73 -18.75
CA SER A 645 21.78 -6.93 -19.56
C SER A 645 23.12 -7.32 -20.19
N TRP A 646 23.22 -8.53 -20.74
CA TRP A 646 24.35 -8.87 -21.59
C TRP A 646 24.29 -8.08 -22.90
N GLU A 647 25.41 -7.49 -23.29
CA GLU A 647 25.62 -7.04 -24.67
C GLU A 647 26.27 -8.15 -25.48
N ASN A 648 27.38 -8.68 -24.97
CA ASN A 648 28.03 -9.88 -25.49
C ASN A 648 28.58 -10.73 -24.34
N GLN A 649 27.96 -11.88 -24.13
CA GLN A 649 28.27 -12.82 -23.05
C GLN A 649 29.64 -13.50 -23.22
N GLU A 650 30.10 -13.74 -24.46
CA GLU A 650 31.41 -14.35 -24.73
C GLU A 650 32.56 -13.38 -24.43
N GLN A 651 32.36 -12.10 -24.74
CA GLN A 651 33.31 -11.03 -24.43
C GLN A 651 33.15 -10.47 -23.02
N ILE A 652 32.18 -10.99 -22.26
CA ILE A 652 31.84 -10.55 -20.90
C ILE A 652 31.62 -9.01 -20.85
N THR A 653 30.83 -8.54 -21.81
CA THR A 653 30.42 -7.14 -21.89
C THR A 653 28.94 -6.99 -21.54
N ILE A 654 28.64 -6.04 -20.67
CA ILE A 654 27.29 -5.72 -20.23
C ILE A 654 26.84 -4.39 -20.83
N LYS A 655 25.55 -4.27 -21.08
CA LYS A 655 24.88 -3.02 -21.39
C LYS A 655 24.17 -2.51 -20.15
N VAL A 656 24.47 -1.27 -19.76
CA VAL A 656 23.82 -0.55 -18.66
C VAL A 656 22.98 0.56 -19.26
N PHE A 657 21.73 0.68 -18.83
CA PHE A 657 20.81 1.76 -19.22
C PHE A 657 20.41 2.58 -18.00
N ASN A 658 20.55 3.91 -18.11
CA ASN A 658 20.10 4.87 -17.11
C ASN A 658 18.64 5.27 -17.38
N GLU A 659 17.69 4.68 -16.67
CA GLU A 659 16.25 4.97 -16.79
C GLU A 659 15.81 6.22 -16.00
N PHE A 660 16.70 6.87 -15.25
CA PHE A 660 16.39 8.19 -14.71
C PHE A 660 16.15 9.21 -15.85
N PHE A 661 15.25 10.18 -15.62
CA PHE A 661 14.86 11.19 -16.61
C PHE A 661 15.62 12.51 -16.45
N PHE A 662 16.10 12.81 -15.24
CA PHE A 662 16.76 14.07 -14.91
C PHE A 662 18.13 13.87 -14.25
N LYS A 663 18.35 12.72 -13.59
CA LYS A 663 19.54 12.41 -12.81
C LYS A 663 20.58 11.58 -13.58
N ASP A 664 21.83 12.01 -13.54
CA ASP A 664 22.97 11.25 -14.07
C ASP A 664 23.48 10.18 -13.07
N LEU A 665 24.40 9.33 -13.52
CA LEU A 665 25.01 8.30 -12.67
C LEU A 665 26.39 8.70 -12.10
N SER A 666 26.70 9.99 -11.98
CA SER A 666 27.99 10.47 -11.47
C SER A 666 28.24 10.13 -9.99
N ASN A 667 27.18 10.03 -9.17
CA ASN A 667 27.24 9.60 -7.76
C ASN A 667 27.12 8.08 -7.58
N VAL A 668 27.14 7.29 -8.65
CA VAL A 668 26.93 5.84 -8.60
C VAL A 668 28.19 5.10 -9.04
N GLN A 669 28.49 3.98 -8.38
CA GLN A 669 29.48 3.00 -8.84
C GLN A 669 28.81 1.64 -9.08
N LEU A 670 29.37 0.87 -10.02
CA LEU A 670 28.98 -0.51 -10.28
C LEU A 670 29.96 -1.45 -9.58
N ASN A 671 29.44 -2.37 -8.78
CA ASN A 671 30.18 -3.44 -8.13
C ASN A 671 29.77 -4.76 -8.78
N TRP A 672 30.72 -5.54 -9.27
CA TRP A 672 30.46 -6.86 -9.87
C TRP A 672 31.14 -7.96 -9.08
N GLN A 673 30.56 -9.16 -9.14
CA GLN A 673 31.11 -10.36 -8.51
C GLN A 673 30.82 -11.58 -9.38
N LEU A 674 31.87 -12.31 -9.76
CA LEU A 674 31.77 -13.64 -10.35
C LEU A 674 31.38 -14.63 -9.27
N VAL A 675 30.31 -15.38 -9.52
CA VAL A 675 29.82 -16.44 -8.66
C VAL A 675 29.94 -17.77 -9.39
N LEU A 676 30.75 -18.68 -8.88
CA LEU A 676 30.91 -20.03 -9.40
C LEU A 676 30.27 -21.02 -8.43
N ASP A 677 29.32 -21.83 -8.92
CA ASP A 677 28.65 -22.85 -8.10
C ASP A 677 28.06 -22.32 -6.77
N GLY A 678 27.62 -21.06 -6.80
CA GLY A 678 27.04 -20.34 -5.67
C GLY A 678 28.02 -19.67 -4.71
N ILE A 679 29.33 -19.76 -4.98
CA ILE A 679 30.40 -19.15 -4.20
C ILE A 679 30.99 -17.96 -4.96
N ALA A 680 31.18 -16.85 -4.26
CA ALA A 680 31.84 -15.67 -4.80
C ALA A 680 33.35 -15.89 -4.92
N GLU A 681 33.89 -15.73 -6.14
CA GLU A 681 35.29 -16.05 -6.44
C GLU A 681 36.12 -14.81 -6.80
N GLU A 682 35.50 -13.85 -7.49
CA GLU A 682 36.19 -12.67 -8.01
C GLU A 682 35.24 -11.49 -7.95
N SER A 683 35.75 -10.29 -7.70
CA SER A 683 34.94 -9.07 -7.68
C SER A 683 35.74 -7.86 -8.13
N GLY A 684 35.02 -6.80 -8.50
CA GLY A 684 35.63 -5.53 -8.87
C GLY A 684 34.63 -4.39 -8.91
N ILE A 685 35.15 -3.20 -9.15
CA ILE A 685 34.39 -1.95 -9.13
C ILE A 685 34.66 -1.19 -10.43
N ILE A 686 33.60 -0.62 -11.00
CA ILE A 686 33.67 0.42 -12.03
C ILE A 686 33.16 1.71 -11.38
N GLU A 687 34.08 2.58 -10.95
CA GLU A 687 33.77 3.77 -10.14
C GLU A 687 33.06 4.88 -10.93
N ASN A 688 33.34 4.97 -12.23
CA ASN A 688 32.94 6.09 -13.08
C ASN A 688 32.07 5.60 -14.24
N LEU A 689 30.75 5.62 -14.04
CA LEU A 689 29.79 5.26 -15.07
C LEU A 689 29.69 6.38 -16.13
N ASN A 690 29.65 7.65 -15.69
CA ASN A 690 29.55 8.85 -16.53
C ASN A 690 28.44 8.71 -17.59
N MET A 691 27.22 8.48 -17.13
CA MET A 691 26.04 8.28 -17.97
C MET A 691 25.01 9.37 -17.68
N LEU A 692 24.56 10.04 -18.74
CA LEU A 692 23.47 11.01 -18.68
C LEU A 692 22.12 10.29 -18.53
N PRO A 693 21.05 10.99 -18.10
CA PRO A 693 19.69 10.45 -18.12
C PRO A 693 19.32 9.86 -19.48
N GLN A 694 18.56 8.76 -19.50
CA GLN A 694 18.06 8.11 -20.72
C GLN A 694 19.15 7.71 -21.73
N THR A 695 20.35 7.37 -21.26
CA THR A 695 21.45 6.88 -22.11
C THR A 695 21.89 5.47 -21.73
N GLU A 696 22.46 4.76 -22.70
CA GLU A 696 23.06 3.44 -22.52
C GLU A 696 24.59 3.49 -22.67
N LYS A 697 25.28 2.56 -22.02
CA LYS A 697 26.73 2.41 -22.13
C LYS A 697 27.14 0.96 -21.92
N ILE A 698 28.13 0.54 -22.70
CA ILE A 698 28.72 -0.81 -22.63
C ILE A 698 29.93 -0.78 -21.70
N PHE A 699 30.01 -1.79 -20.83
CA PHE A 699 31.15 -1.99 -19.94
C PHE A 699 31.69 -3.42 -20.10
N THR A 700 33.02 -3.54 -20.21
CA THR A 700 33.69 -4.84 -20.13
C THR A 700 33.94 -5.18 -18.67
N LEU A 701 33.51 -6.38 -18.24
CA LEU A 701 33.83 -6.88 -16.91
C LEU A 701 35.14 -7.68 -17.00
N PRO A 702 36.17 -7.34 -16.21
CA PRO A 702 37.47 -8.01 -16.26
C PRO A 702 37.42 -9.35 -15.51
N ILE A 703 36.59 -10.27 -16.01
CA ILE A 703 36.34 -11.58 -15.41
C ILE A 703 37.21 -12.63 -16.12
N HIS A 704 37.91 -13.45 -15.33
CA HIS A 704 38.74 -14.54 -15.85
C HIS A 704 38.18 -15.91 -15.47
N LEU A 705 37.70 -16.67 -16.47
CA LEU A 705 37.20 -18.04 -16.28
C LEU A 705 38.24 -19.14 -16.53
N ALA A 706 39.36 -18.80 -17.19
CA ALA A 706 40.36 -19.78 -17.59
C ALA A 706 40.97 -20.48 -16.35
N GLY A 707 41.02 -21.82 -16.39
CA GLY A 707 41.58 -22.64 -15.30
C GLY A 707 40.67 -22.85 -14.10
N LYS A 708 39.48 -22.24 -14.04
CA LYS A 708 38.50 -22.44 -12.94
C LYS A 708 37.63 -23.67 -13.20
N THR A 709 37.37 -24.46 -12.16
CA THR A 709 36.46 -25.63 -12.21
C THR A 709 35.11 -25.26 -11.60
N TYR A 710 34.04 -25.39 -12.37
CA TYR A 710 32.67 -25.08 -11.94
C TYR A 710 31.65 -25.80 -12.84
N GLN A 711 30.40 -25.93 -12.39
CA GLN A 711 29.29 -26.40 -13.20
C GLN A 711 28.47 -25.26 -13.80
N GLU A 712 28.26 -24.18 -13.05
CA GLU A 712 27.59 -22.97 -13.51
C GLU A 712 28.18 -21.69 -12.92
N ALA A 713 28.07 -20.61 -13.69
CA ALA A 713 28.63 -19.31 -13.38
C ALA A 713 27.58 -18.21 -13.54
N PHE A 714 27.58 -17.26 -12.61
CA PHE A 714 26.76 -16.05 -12.64
C PHE A 714 27.63 -14.82 -12.40
N VAL A 715 27.13 -13.66 -12.79
CA VAL A 715 27.68 -12.36 -12.40
C VAL A 715 26.65 -11.60 -11.60
N ASN A 716 26.95 -11.39 -10.32
CA ASN A 716 26.20 -10.46 -9.48
C ASN A 716 26.64 -9.04 -9.79
N ILE A 717 25.69 -8.15 -10.01
CA ILE A 717 25.93 -6.72 -10.24
C ILE A 717 25.11 -5.94 -9.22
N THR A 718 25.73 -4.95 -8.59
CA THR A 718 25.10 -4.08 -7.60
C THR A 718 25.59 -2.65 -7.79
N TYR A 719 24.66 -1.70 -7.84
CA TYR A 719 24.93 -0.27 -7.96
C TYR A 719 24.79 0.41 -6.62
N THR A 720 25.84 1.12 -6.17
CA THR A 720 25.86 1.79 -4.87
C THR A 720 26.18 3.27 -4.97
N LEU A 721 25.68 4.04 -4.00
CA LEU A 721 25.96 5.47 -3.88
C LEU A 721 27.39 5.73 -3.38
N LYS A 722 28.11 6.66 -4.04
CA LYS A 722 29.45 7.12 -3.63
C LYS A 722 29.40 8.16 -2.50
N GLN A 723 28.32 8.93 -2.44
CA GLN A 723 28.03 9.95 -1.43
C GLN A 723 26.56 9.84 -0.97
N ASN A 724 26.25 10.42 0.18
CA ASN A 724 24.87 10.48 0.67
C ASN A 724 23.97 11.21 -0.32
N GLU A 725 22.75 10.71 -0.49
CA GLU A 725 21.63 11.44 -1.08
C GLU A 725 20.58 11.69 0.03
N PRO A 726 19.63 12.61 -0.16
CA PRO A 726 18.54 12.79 0.80
C PRO A 726 17.89 11.43 1.13
N LEU A 727 17.83 11.09 2.42
CA LEU A 727 17.30 9.85 2.99
C LEU A 727 18.06 8.54 2.66
N LEU A 728 19.06 8.59 1.77
CA LEU A 728 19.84 7.42 1.34
C LEU A 728 21.32 7.60 1.69
N ALA A 729 21.85 6.71 2.52
CA ALA A 729 23.25 6.78 2.93
C ALA A 729 24.22 6.40 1.79
N LYS A 730 25.46 6.89 1.87
CA LYS A 730 26.59 6.39 1.09
C LYS A 730 26.66 4.86 1.21
N GLY A 731 26.90 4.18 0.09
CA GLY A 731 26.95 2.72 0.01
C GLY A 731 25.57 2.06 -0.16
N PHE A 732 24.47 2.81 -0.13
CA PHE A 732 23.14 2.25 -0.34
C PHE A 732 23.00 1.61 -1.73
N GLU A 733 22.44 0.39 -1.76
CA GLU A 733 22.12 -0.35 -2.99
C GLU A 733 20.86 0.23 -3.64
N ILE A 734 21.04 0.93 -4.76
CA ILE A 734 19.95 1.56 -5.53
C ILE A 734 19.41 0.63 -6.63
N ALA A 735 20.21 -0.32 -7.10
CA ALA A 735 19.84 -1.28 -8.13
C ALA A 735 20.74 -2.52 -8.05
N LYS A 736 20.22 -3.68 -8.45
CA LYS A 736 20.98 -4.93 -8.54
C LYS A 736 20.51 -5.80 -9.69
N GLU A 737 21.38 -6.68 -10.15
CA GLU A 737 21.08 -7.69 -11.15
C GLU A 737 21.91 -8.96 -10.90
N GLN A 738 21.45 -10.10 -11.40
CA GLN A 738 22.28 -11.30 -11.54
C GLN A 738 22.13 -11.87 -12.95
N LEU A 739 23.24 -11.92 -13.68
CA LEU A 739 23.28 -12.44 -15.03
C LEU A 739 23.86 -13.86 -15.04
N HIS A 740 23.16 -14.80 -15.68
CA HIS A 740 23.73 -16.13 -15.97
C HIS A 740 24.86 -15.99 -17.00
N LEU A 741 26.05 -16.53 -16.68
CA LEU A 741 27.24 -16.39 -17.51
C LEU A 741 27.59 -17.67 -18.28
N LYS A 742 27.60 -18.84 -17.63
CA LYS A 742 27.96 -20.08 -18.33
C LYS A 742 27.53 -21.31 -17.55
N GLY A 743 27.36 -22.42 -18.26
CA GLY A 743 27.19 -23.74 -17.66
C GLY A 743 25.78 -23.98 -17.12
N THR A 744 25.58 -25.17 -16.58
CA THR A 744 24.31 -25.62 -16.01
C THR A 744 24.61 -26.64 -14.94
N TRP A 745 24.05 -26.46 -13.75
CA TRP A 745 24.22 -27.40 -12.65
C TRP A 745 23.65 -28.78 -12.96
N LYS A 746 24.41 -29.85 -12.70
CA LYS A 746 23.98 -31.24 -12.86
C LYS A 746 24.29 -32.05 -11.60
N ASN A 747 23.26 -32.50 -10.91
CA ASN A 747 23.43 -33.41 -9.78
C ASN A 747 23.70 -34.84 -10.24
N LYS A 748 24.50 -35.57 -9.45
CA LYS A 748 24.69 -37.02 -9.61
C LYS A 748 23.48 -37.74 -8.99
N MET A 749 22.63 -38.31 -9.84
CA MET A 749 21.37 -38.94 -9.42
C MET A 749 21.47 -40.45 -9.15
N HIS A 750 22.59 -41.09 -9.45
CA HIS A 750 22.78 -42.50 -9.10
C HIS A 750 23.00 -42.67 -7.60
N ILE A 751 22.53 -43.80 -7.07
CA ILE A 751 22.78 -44.24 -5.70
C ILE A 751 23.72 -45.44 -5.69
N VAL A 752 24.44 -45.63 -4.59
CA VAL A 752 25.43 -46.72 -4.45
C VAL A 752 25.09 -47.58 -3.24
N SER A 753 25.07 -48.90 -3.43
CA SER A 753 24.93 -49.90 -2.37
C SER A 753 26.27 -50.64 -2.21
N THR A 754 26.72 -50.79 -0.97
CA THR A 754 27.98 -51.49 -0.61
C THR A 754 27.72 -52.93 -0.16
N GLU A 755 26.50 -53.23 0.28
CA GLU A 755 26.10 -54.54 0.76
C GLU A 755 24.65 -54.87 0.36
N LYS A 756 24.22 -56.08 0.69
CA LYS A 756 22.83 -56.52 0.49
C LYS A 756 22.00 -56.17 1.72
N PHE A 757 20.76 -55.75 1.50
CA PHE A 757 19.81 -55.58 2.58
C PHE A 757 19.35 -56.92 3.17
N GLN A 758 19.16 -56.94 4.49
CA GLN A 758 18.31 -57.90 5.17
C GLN A 758 16.85 -57.44 5.07
N GLU A 759 16.00 -58.26 4.47
CA GLU A 759 14.56 -58.02 4.40
C GLU A 759 13.88 -58.53 5.69
N LYS A 760 13.13 -57.67 6.36
CA LYS A 760 12.27 -58.02 7.50
C LYS A 760 10.83 -57.73 7.12
N ASN A 761 10.02 -58.78 7.13
CA ASN A 761 8.66 -58.76 6.63
C ASN A 761 7.68 -59.11 7.75
N ASP A 762 6.82 -58.17 8.14
CA ASP A 762 5.75 -58.41 9.12
C ASP A 762 4.36 -58.12 8.52
N SER A 763 3.29 -58.17 9.32
CA SER A 763 1.91 -57.99 8.83
C SER A 763 1.61 -56.58 8.32
N HIS A 764 2.32 -55.56 8.81
CA HIS A 764 2.06 -54.14 8.52
C HIS A 764 3.17 -53.48 7.70
N TYR A 765 4.41 -53.97 7.84
CA TYR A 765 5.61 -53.32 7.32
C TYR A 765 6.51 -54.26 6.53
N MET A 766 7.25 -53.67 5.59
CA MET A 766 8.41 -54.26 4.93
C MET A 766 9.62 -53.39 5.24
N SER A 767 10.63 -53.93 5.93
CA SER A 767 11.83 -53.19 6.31
C SER A 767 13.06 -53.76 5.61
N PHE A 768 13.88 -52.87 5.05
CA PHE A 768 15.16 -53.18 4.44
C PHE A 768 16.26 -52.65 5.36
N VAL A 769 17.04 -53.57 5.94
CA VAL A 769 18.03 -53.28 6.99
C VAL A 769 19.44 -53.60 6.51
N SER A 770 20.36 -52.70 6.80
CA SER A 770 21.81 -52.82 6.55
C SER A 770 22.56 -52.40 7.82
N HIS A 771 23.88 -52.42 7.82
CA HIS A 771 24.65 -51.94 8.96
C HIS A 771 24.48 -50.43 9.21
N LYS A 772 24.26 -49.65 8.15
CA LYS A 772 24.12 -48.18 8.23
C LYS A 772 22.69 -47.68 8.24
N THR A 773 21.75 -48.38 7.62
CA THR A 773 20.39 -47.86 7.44
C THR A 773 19.30 -48.90 7.68
N GLU A 774 18.15 -48.42 8.14
CA GLU A 774 16.88 -49.14 8.19
C GLU A 774 15.83 -48.27 7.47
N ILE A 775 15.30 -48.77 6.36
CA ILE A 775 14.23 -48.11 5.59
C ILE A 775 13.00 -49.03 5.61
N GLN A 776 11.90 -48.50 6.10
CA GLN A 776 10.65 -49.24 6.29
C GLN A 776 9.54 -48.67 5.41
N PHE A 777 8.81 -49.56 4.75
CA PHE A 777 7.60 -49.27 3.99
C PHE A 777 6.38 -49.78 4.74
N ASN A 778 5.32 -48.96 4.81
CA ASN A 778 4.02 -49.40 5.29
C ASN A 778 3.28 -50.10 4.15
N LYS A 779 2.86 -51.36 4.35
CA LYS A 779 2.24 -52.16 3.28
C LYS A 779 0.86 -51.69 2.85
N LYS A 780 0.13 -51.00 3.73
CA LYS A 780 -1.22 -50.48 3.43
C LYS A 780 -1.15 -49.25 2.52
N SER A 781 -0.23 -48.34 2.82
CA SER A 781 -0.07 -47.09 2.08
C SER A 781 1.00 -47.16 0.99
N GLY A 782 1.93 -48.10 1.06
CA GLY A 782 3.05 -48.23 0.11
C GLY A 782 4.15 -47.17 0.25
N PHE A 783 4.00 -46.21 1.17
CA PHE A 783 4.96 -45.14 1.44
C PHE A 783 6.08 -45.59 2.38
N ILE A 784 7.22 -44.90 2.33
CA ILE A 784 8.26 -45.02 3.36
C ILE A 784 7.71 -44.45 4.66
N SER A 785 7.66 -45.26 5.71
CA SER A 785 7.14 -44.94 7.04
C SER A 785 8.20 -45.03 8.15
N GLY A 786 9.43 -45.40 7.81
CA GLY A 786 10.57 -45.36 8.72
C GLY A 786 11.87 -45.18 7.95
N TYR A 787 12.77 -44.35 8.47
CA TYR A 787 14.07 -44.11 7.88
C TYR A 787 15.08 -43.71 8.96
N LYS A 788 16.04 -44.60 9.21
CA LYS A 788 17.16 -44.39 10.14
C LYS A 788 18.49 -44.50 9.40
N TYR A 789 19.46 -43.72 9.84
CA TYR A 789 20.84 -43.76 9.35
C TYR A 789 21.80 -43.68 10.54
N ASP A 790 22.69 -44.66 10.68
CA ASP A 790 23.65 -44.80 11.78
C ASP A 790 22.99 -44.59 13.17
N ASN A 791 21.88 -45.30 13.38
CA ASN A 791 21.02 -45.22 14.58
C ASN A 791 20.36 -43.85 14.84
N GLN A 792 20.52 -42.86 13.95
CA GLN A 792 19.80 -41.59 14.01
C GLN A 792 18.50 -41.67 13.21
N SER A 793 17.40 -41.16 13.76
CA SER A 793 16.13 -41.06 13.03
C SER A 793 16.17 -39.90 12.05
N ILE A 794 15.94 -40.16 10.77
CA ILE A 794 15.78 -39.13 9.74
C ILE A 794 14.31 -38.76 9.60
N LEU A 795 13.45 -39.77 9.46
CA LEU A 795 12.01 -39.60 9.45
C LEU A 795 11.51 -39.63 10.90
N LYS A 796 10.60 -38.72 11.25
CA LYS A 796 9.97 -38.70 12.56
C LYS A 796 9.06 -39.93 12.73
N GLU A 797 9.04 -40.51 13.92
CA GLU A 797 8.13 -41.61 14.24
C GLU A 797 6.67 -41.25 13.95
N GLY A 798 5.94 -42.19 13.33
CA GLY A 798 4.56 -42.00 12.90
C GLY A 798 4.37 -41.14 11.63
N SER A 799 5.46 -40.67 11.01
CA SER A 799 5.41 -39.87 9.78
C SER A 799 5.74 -40.71 8.54
N GLN A 800 5.51 -40.14 7.35
CA GLN A 800 5.75 -40.83 6.07
C GLN A 800 6.38 -39.88 5.04
N LEU A 801 7.12 -40.43 4.08
CA LEU A 801 7.47 -39.75 2.84
C LEU A 801 6.36 -40.02 1.81
N LYS A 802 5.50 -39.02 1.57
CA LYS A 802 4.26 -39.16 0.80
C LYS A 802 4.09 -38.03 -0.22
N PRO A 803 3.25 -38.18 -1.26
CA PRO A 803 2.95 -37.09 -2.19
C PRO A 803 2.22 -35.94 -1.48
N ASN A 804 2.43 -34.71 -1.97
CA ASN A 804 1.66 -33.54 -1.57
C ASN A 804 1.25 -32.73 -2.81
N PHE A 805 -0.05 -32.47 -2.95
CA PHE A 805 -0.64 -31.68 -4.04
C PHE A 805 -1.29 -30.38 -3.56
N TRP A 806 -1.24 -30.12 -2.25
CA TRP A 806 -1.92 -28.99 -1.61
C TRP A 806 -0.94 -27.92 -1.11
N ARG A 807 -1.47 -26.72 -0.89
CA ARG A 807 -0.85 -25.66 -0.10
C ARG A 807 -1.93 -24.97 0.71
N ALA A 808 -1.58 -24.44 1.88
CA ALA A 808 -2.47 -23.53 2.60
C ALA A 808 -2.81 -22.30 1.73
N PRO A 809 -4.10 -22.00 1.47
CA PRO A 809 -4.48 -20.90 0.57
C PRO A 809 -3.96 -19.53 1.05
N ASN A 810 -3.32 -18.78 0.17
CA ASN A 810 -3.05 -17.35 0.41
C ASN A 810 -4.34 -16.52 0.18
N ASP A 811 -4.29 -15.21 0.48
CA ASP A 811 -5.46 -14.34 0.29
C ASP A 811 -5.96 -14.28 -1.15
N ASN A 812 -5.07 -14.32 -2.15
CA ASN A 812 -5.45 -14.39 -3.56
C ASN A 812 -6.18 -15.71 -3.90
N ASP A 813 -5.68 -16.84 -3.39
CA ASP A 813 -6.31 -18.15 -3.54
C ASP A 813 -7.72 -18.15 -2.93
N MET A 814 -7.88 -17.53 -1.76
CA MET A 814 -9.19 -17.36 -1.10
C MET A 814 -10.13 -16.49 -1.94
N GLY A 815 -9.63 -15.38 -2.48
CA GLY A 815 -10.36 -14.47 -3.37
C GLY A 815 -10.84 -15.14 -4.65
N ALA A 816 -9.97 -15.90 -5.30
CA ALA A 816 -10.29 -16.70 -6.49
C ALA A 816 -11.11 -17.97 -6.18
N ASN A 817 -11.43 -18.21 -4.91
CA ASN A 817 -12.20 -19.34 -4.40
C ASN A 817 -11.53 -20.71 -4.64
N LEU A 818 -10.20 -20.76 -4.66
CA LEU A 818 -9.39 -21.96 -4.91
C LEU A 818 -9.44 -22.98 -3.78
N GLN A 819 -9.62 -22.54 -2.53
CA GLN A 819 -9.88 -23.42 -1.39
C GLN A 819 -11.12 -24.32 -1.59
N LYS A 820 -12.06 -23.90 -2.44
CA LYS A 820 -13.23 -24.70 -2.84
C LYS A 820 -13.01 -25.40 -4.17
N LYS A 821 -12.56 -24.66 -5.21
CA LYS A 821 -12.38 -25.19 -6.57
C LYS A 821 -11.32 -26.29 -6.66
N LEU A 822 -10.30 -26.23 -5.81
CA LEU A 822 -9.16 -27.17 -5.80
C LEU A 822 -9.22 -28.18 -4.65
N LEU A 823 -10.32 -28.21 -3.89
CA LEU A 823 -10.53 -29.17 -2.80
C LEU A 823 -10.24 -30.64 -3.19
N PRO A 824 -10.57 -31.11 -4.40
CA PRO A 824 -10.22 -32.47 -4.82
C PRO A 824 -8.71 -32.80 -4.73
N TRP A 825 -7.82 -31.82 -4.94
CA TRP A 825 -6.38 -32.00 -4.77
C TRP A 825 -5.95 -32.13 -3.30
N LYS A 826 -6.65 -31.46 -2.39
CA LYS A 826 -6.49 -31.66 -0.94
C LYS A 826 -6.90 -33.07 -0.55
N GLU A 827 -8.06 -33.52 -1.02
CA GLU A 827 -8.56 -34.87 -0.75
C GLU A 827 -7.65 -35.95 -1.35
N ALA A 828 -7.14 -35.75 -2.57
CA ALA A 828 -6.17 -36.64 -3.21
C ALA A 828 -4.82 -36.71 -2.46
N THR A 829 -4.43 -35.62 -1.78
CA THR A 829 -3.24 -35.60 -0.92
C THR A 829 -3.42 -36.50 0.31
N HIS A 830 -4.60 -36.51 0.91
CA HIS A 830 -4.87 -37.29 2.12
C HIS A 830 -5.34 -38.73 1.83
N ASN A 831 -5.95 -39.00 0.68
CA ASN A 831 -6.60 -40.27 0.38
C ASN A 831 -6.13 -40.96 -0.92
N PRO A 832 -4.82 -41.16 -1.15
CA PRO A 832 -4.35 -41.94 -2.28
C PRO A 832 -4.66 -43.44 -2.08
N THR A 833 -5.25 -44.10 -3.09
CA THR A 833 -5.59 -45.52 -3.03
C THR A 833 -4.48 -46.37 -3.66
N LEU A 834 -3.78 -47.17 -2.85
CA LEU A 834 -2.72 -48.06 -3.34
C LEU A 834 -3.31 -49.21 -4.17
N LEU A 835 -3.02 -49.22 -5.48
CA LEU A 835 -3.43 -50.30 -6.40
C LEU A 835 -2.39 -51.42 -6.48
N LYS A 836 -1.10 -51.04 -6.46
CA LYS A 836 0.00 -51.97 -6.68
C LYS A 836 1.21 -51.57 -5.88
N TRP A 837 1.81 -52.54 -5.20
CA TRP A 837 3.09 -52.39 -4.52
C TRP A 837 3.97 -53.61 -4.83
N LYS A 838 5.16 -53.37 -5.38
CA LYS A 838 6.13 -54.44 -5.70
C LYS A 838 7.54 -53.98 -5.39
N HIS A 839 8.38 -54.89 -4.91
CA HIS A 839 9.81 -54.64 -4.77
C HIS A 839 10.65 -55.73 -5.46
N PHE A 840 11.88 -55.37 -5.85
CA PHE A 840 12.87 -56.33 -6.34
C PHE A 840 14.31 -55.84 -6.09
N ASN A 841 15.21 -56.80 -5.92
CA ASN A 841 16.65 -56.55 -5.83
C ASN A 841 17.24 -56.25 -7.21
N THR A 842 18.07 -55.22 -7.33
CA THR A 842 18.80 -54.92 -8.57
C THR A 842 20.15 -55.63 -8.63
N LYS A 843 20.80 -55.61 -9.80
CA LYS A 843 22.16 -56.13 -9.98
C LYS A 843 23.22 -55.39 -9.15
N ASN A 844 22.92 -54.19 -8.67
CA ASN A 844 23.83 -53.34 -7.91
C ASN A 844 23.56 -53.38 -6.40
N ASN A 845 22.85 -54.41 -5.91
CA ASN A 845 22.43 -54.57 -4.52
C ASN A 845 21.55 -53.42 -3.97
N THR A 846 20.90 -52.64 -4.83
CA THR A 846 19.84 -51.69 -4.44
C THR A 846 18.49 -52.39 -4.44
N ILE A 847 17.51 -51.85 -3.71
CA ILE A 847 16.11 -52.30 -3.78
C ILE A 847 15.31 -51.28 -4.58
N LYS A 848 14.57 -51.74 -5.59
CA LYS A 848 13.57 -50.94 -6.30
C LYS A 848 12.19 -51.29 -5.80
N VAL A 849 11.42 -50.28 -5.39
CA VAL A 849 10.01 -50.38 -5.01
C VAL A 849 9.18 -49.55 -5.97
N THR A 850 8.14 -50.13 -6.55
CA THR A 850 7.14 -49.40 -7.35
C THR A 850 5.81 -49.43 -6.62
N ALA A 851 5.26 -48.27 -6.32
CA ALA A 851 3.92 -48.08 -5.80
C ALA A 851 3.07 -47.31 -6.83
N VAL A 852 1.90 -47.86 -7.17
CA VAL A 852 0.93 -47.24 -8.09
C VAL A 852 -0.34 -46.94 -7.33
N TYR A 853 -0.83 -45.72 -7.48
CA TYR A 853 -1.98 -45.17 -6.77
C TYR A 853 -3.03 -44.67 -7.73
N GLU A 854 -4.29 -44.93 -7.41
CA GLU A 854 -5.43 -44.22 -7.98
C GLU A 854 -5.73 -42.98 -7.11
N LEU A 855 -5.98 -41.86 -7.78
CA LEU A 855 -6.44 -40.60 -7.19
C LEU A 855 -7.83 -40.27 -7.79
N PRO A 856 -8.90 -40.94 -7.30
CA PRO A 856 -10.21 -40.88 -7.94
C PRO A 856 -10.83 -39.48 -7.93
N GLN A 857 -10.48 -38.64 -6.94
CA GLN A 857 -11.00 -37.28 -6.80
C GLN A 857 -10.56 -36.35 -7.95
N VAL A 858 -9.49 -36.71 -8.65
CA VAL A 858 -8.85 -35.90 -9.70
C VAL A 858 -8.55 -36.74 -10.95
N PHE A 859 -9.24 -37.87 -11.11
CA PHE A 859 -9.16 -38.74 -12.30
C PHE A 859 -7.72 -39.03 -12.73
N SER A 860 -6.87 -39.38 -11.76
CA SER A 860 -5.42 -39.48 -11.99
C SER A 860 -4.83 -40.78 -11.46
N GLU A 861 -3.75 -41.23 -12.08
CA GLU A 861 -2.87 -42.28 -11.57
C GLU A 861 -1.51 -41.67 -11.18
N LEU A 862 -1.05 -41.97 -9.97
CA LEU A 862 0.27 -41.62 -9.48
C LEU A 862 1.14 -42.87 -9.38
N THR A 863 2.28 -42.88 -10.07
CA THR A 863 3.32 -43.90 -9.88
C THR A 863 4.50 -43.29 -9.14
N ILE A 864 4.88 -43.89 -8.00
CA ILE A 864 6.10 -43.56 -7.26
C ILE A 864 7.06 -44.74 -7.34
N ASN A 865 8.26 -44.49 -7.82
CA ASN A 865 9.37 -45.44 -7.78
C ASN A 865 10.40 -44.98 -6.76
N TYR A 866 10.71 -45.86 -5.82
CA TYR A 866 11.83 -45.70 -4.89
C TYR A 866 12.95 -46.64 -5.31
N GLU A 867 14.18 -46.13 -5.33
CA GLU A 867 15.39 -46.95 -5.33
C GLU A 867 16.17 -46.63 -4.07
N ILE A 868 16.47 -47.63 -3.25
CA ILE A 868 17.16 -47.46 -1.96
C ILE A 868 18.47 -48.26 -1.93
N SER A 869 19.48 -47.71 -1.25
CA SER A 869 20.79 -48.35 -1.10
C SER A 869 21.16 -48.64 0.35
N SER A 870 22.06 -49.60 0.58
CA SER A 870 22.56 -49.96 1.91
C SER A 870 23.34 -48.82 2.60
N GLU A 871 23.67 -47.77 1.86
CA GLU A 871 24.29 -46.55 2.38
C GLU A 871 23.24 -45.50 2.80
N GLY A 872 21.96 -45.85 2.78
CA GLY A 872 20.87 -44.96 3.17
C GLY A 872 20.44 -43.98 2.10
N GLU A 873 21.01 -43.99 0.89
CA GLU A 873 20.53 -43.11 -0.18
C GLU A 873 19.16 -43.56 -0.70
N ILE A 874 18.29 -42.60 -1.01
CA ILE A 874 16.96 -42.83 -1.56
C ILE A 874 16.81 -42.01 -2.84
N LEU A 875 16.62 -42.66 -3.98
CA LEU A 875 16.20 -42.02 -5.23
C LEU A 875 14.70 -42.21 -5.41
N VAL A 876 13.96 -41.12 -5.52
CA VAL A 876 12.51 -41.11 -5.72
C VAL A 876 12.19 -40.57 -7.10
N SER A 877 11.32 -41.23 -7.85
CA SER A 877 10.74 -40.74 -9.10
C SER A 877 9.22 -40.79 -9.00
N ALA A 878 8.56 -39.64 -9.15
CA ALA A 878 7.11 -39.52 -9.14
C ALA A 878 6.61 -39.16 -10.54
N SER A 879 5.60 -39.88 -11.02
CA SER A 879 4.91 -39.62 -12.29
C SER A 879 3.41 -39.57 -12.06
N LEU A 880 2.80 -38.43 -12.37
CA LEU A 880 1.35 -38.21 -12.30
C LEU A 880 0.80 -38.18 -13.72
N THR A 881 -0.15 -39.07 -14.01
CA THR A 881 -0.92 -39.08 -15.26
C THR A 881 -2.35 -38.72 -14.92
N ILE A 882 -2.87 -37.69 -15.59
CA ILE A 882 -4.25 -37.20 -15.40
C ILE A 882 -5.03 -37.60 -16.65
N ASP A 883 -6.25 -38.12 -16.47
CA ASP A 883 -7.16 -38.39 -17.58
C ASP A 883 -7.53 -37.06 -18.27
N ASP A 884 -7.20 -36.95 -19.56
CA ASP A 884 -7.43 -35.74 -20.35
C ASP A 884 -8.85 -35.68 -20.94
N THR A 885 -9.65 -36.73 -20.76
CA THR A 885 -11.08 -36.74 -21.10
C THR A 885 -11.95 -36.16 -19.99
N GLU A 886 -11.41 -36.06 -18.77
CA GLU A 886 -12.08 -35.50 -17.60
C GLU A 886 -11.65 -34.05 -17.34
N ASN A 887 -12.56 -33.25 -16.79
CA ASN A 887 -12.28 -31.84 -16.48
C ASN A 887 -11.61 -31.69 -15.10
N THR A 888 -10.33 -32.05 -15.02
CA THR A 888 -9.52 -31.91 -13.80
C THR A 888 -8.99 -30.47 -13.65
N PRO A 889 -9.15 -29.81 -12.49
CA PRO A 889 -8.65 -28.46 -12.28
C PRO A 889 -7.11 -28.42 -12.18
N MET A 890 -6.53 -27.22 -12.34
CA MET A 890 -5.10 -27.00 -12.12
C MET A 890 -4.63 -27.41 -10.72
N LEU A 891 -3.35 -27.76 -10.60
CA LEU A 891 -2.73 -28.19 -9.36
C LEU A 891 -2.22 -26.98 -8.55
N PRO A 892 -2.44 -26.95 -7.23
CA PRO A 892 -1.73 -26.03 -6.34
C PRO A 892 -0.22 -26.30 -6.32
N ARG A 893 0.14 -27.59 -6.29
CA ARG A 893 1.51 -28.08 -6.10
C ARG A 893 1.67 -29.47 -6.71
N PHE A 894 2.89 -29.80 -7.13
CA PHE A 894 3.28 -31.19 -7.40
C PHE A 894 4.61 -31.49 -6.71
N GLY A 895 4.56 -32.27 -5.62
CA GLY A 895 5.71 -32.54 -4.77
C GLY A 895 5.55 -33.76 -3.87
N MET A 896 6.53 -33.94 -2.99
CA MET A 896 6.53 -34.91 -1.90
C MET A 896 6.77 -34.18 -0.57
N GLU A 897 6.30 -34.74 0.52
CA GLU A 897 6.53 -34.22 1.87
C GLU A 897 7.02 -35.30 2.83
N MET A 898 7.82 -34.89 3.81
CA MET A 898 8.23 -35.72 4.93
C MET A 898 8.45 -34.89 6.19
N GLN A 899 8.10 -35.44 7.35
CA GLN A 899 8.38 -34.81 8.64
C GLN A 899 9.61 -35.43 9.28
N LEU A 900 10.57 -34.58 9.62
CA LEU A 900 11.79 -34.91 10.35
C LEU A 900 11.63 -34.58 11.85
N PRO A 901 12.44 -35.19 12.73
CA PRO A 901 12.52 -34.75 14.13
C PRO A 901 12.79 -33.24 14.23
N LYS A 902 12.21 -32.57 15.23
CA LYS A 902 12.28 -31.11 15.40
C LYS A 902 13.70 -30.54 15.43
N ASN A 903 14.68 -31.34 15.85
CA ASN A 903 16.07 -30.90 15.95
C ASN A 903 16.77 -30.71 14.60
N PHE A 904 16.17 -31.11 13.47
CA PHE A 904 16.60 -30.72 12.13
C PHE A 904 16.27 -29.24 11.89
N GLU A 905 17.14 -28.38 12.41
CA GLU A 905 16.93 -26.93 12.44
C GLU A 905 17.79 -26.19 11.43
N THR A 906 18.98 -26.71 11.07
CA THR A 906 19.92 -25.99 10.21
C THR A 906 19.64 -26.28 8.74
N ILE A 907 19.54 -25.23 7.94
CA ILE A 907 19.35 -25.27 6.49
C ILE A 907 20.61 -24.74 5.79
N SER A 908 21.06 -25.44 4.76
CA SER A 908 21.95 -24.90 3.74
C SER A 908 21.39 -25.25 2.36
N TYR A 909 21.29 -24.31 1.43
CA TYR A 909 20.82 -24.62 0.07
C TYR A 909 21.51 -23.79 -0.99
N TYR A 910 21.57 -24.34 -2.20
CA TYR A 910 21.97 -23.61 -3.40
C TYR A 910 20.77 -23.38 -4.31
N GLY A 911 20.29 -22.14 -4.37
CA GLY A 911 19.06 -21.76 -5.08
C GLY A 911 18.77 -20.27 -4.97
N LYS A 912 17.54 -19.83 -5.24
CA LYS A 912 17.15 -18.42 -5.10
C LYS A 912 16.83 -18.07 -3.63
N GLY A 913 17.42 -16.97 -3.14
CA GLY A 913 17.25 -16.50 -1.77
C GLY A 913 17.71 -15.05 -1.54
N PRO A 914 17.85 -14.61 -0.28
CA PRO A 914 17.62 -15.38 0.96
C PRO A 914 16.16 -15.42 1.43
N PHE A 915 15.32 -14.46 1.02
CA PHE A 915 13.91 -14.38 1.41
C PHE A 915 13.02 -15.35 0.60
N GLU A 916 11.79 -15.56 1.05
CA GLU A 916 10.84 -16.41 0.32
C GLU A 916 10.54 -15.87 -1.08
N ASN A 917 10.32 -16.78 -2.03
CA ASN A 917 10.07 -16.45 -3.42
C ASN A 917 9.23 -17.53 -4.09
N TYR A 918 8.51 -17.16 -5.15
CA TYR A 918 7.57 -18.01 -5.89
C TYR A 918 7.82 -17.89 -7.39
N ILE A 919 7.26 -18.79 -8.19
CA ILE A 919 7.58 -18.88 -9.62
C ILE A 919 7.21 -17.63 -10.43
N ASP A 920 6.32 -16.81 -9.90
CA ASP A 920 5.88 -15.52 -10.43
C ASP A 920 6.42 -14.31 -9.64
N ARG A 921 7.20 -14.54 -8.58
CA ARG A 921 7.81 -13.53 -7.69
C ARG A 921 9.20 -13.96 -7.20
N ASN A 922 10.21 -13.89 -8.06
CA ASN A 922 11.57 -14.33 -7.74
C ASN A 922 12.69 -13.58 -8.48
N TYR A 923 12.44 -12.38 -8.98
CA TYR A 923 13.43 -11.56 -9.68
C TYR A 923 14.41 -10.86 -8.71
N ALA A 924 13.96 -10.48 -7.52
CA ALA A 924 14.83 -9.90 -6.50
C ALA A 924 15.74 -10.92 -5.79
N SER A 925 15.44 -12.21 -5.92
CA SER A 925 16.19 -13.31 -5.30
C SER A 925 17.30 -13.82 -6.22
N LYS A 926 18.54 -13.77 -5.73
CA LYS A 926 19.72 -14.23 -6.48
C LYS A 926 19.97 -15.72 -6.24
N VAL A 927 20.48 -16.41 -7.25
CA VAL A 927 21.03 -17.76 -7.10
C VAL A 927 22.33 -17.67 -6.29
N GLY A 928 22.42 -18.44 -5.20
CA GLY A 928 23.57 -18.47 -4.31
C GLY A 928 23.44 -19.53 -3.23
N ILE A 929 24.50 -19.72 -2.43
CA ILE A 929 24.45 -20.58 -1.24
C ILE A 929 23.96 -19.76 -0.05
N TYR A 930 22.90 -20.22 0.59
CA TYR A 930 22.30 -19.58 1.76
C TYR A 930 22.28 -20.53 2.94
N ASN A 931 22.62 -20.03 4.12
CA ASN A 931 22.57 -20.76 5.39
C ASN A 931 21.56 -20.07 6.31
N GLN A 932 20.56 -20.81 6.77
CA GLN A 932 19.44 -20.31 7.57
C GLN A 932 19.00 -21.39 8.56
N THR A 933 17.98 -21.10 9.36
CA THR A 933 17.30 -22.11 10.18
C THR A 933 15.84 -22.29 9.76
N VAL A 934 15.24 -23.42 10.12
CA VAL A 934 13.81 -23.71 9.88
C VAL A 934 12.94 -22.64 10.53
N SER A 935 13.29 -22.22 11.75
CA SER A 935 12.59 -21.13 12.44
C SER A 935 12.67 -19.78 11.72
N GLN A 936 13.69 -19.55 10.88
CA GLN A 936 13.81 -18.33 10.08
C GLN A 936 13.02 -18.38 8.76
N GLN A 937 12.49 -19.55 8.37
CA GLN A 937 11.75 -19.68 7.10
C GLN A 937 10.30 -19.18 7.18
N PHE A 938 9.70 -19.18 8.38
CA PHE A 938 8.33 -18.75 8.56
C PHE A 938 8.22 -17.22 8.49
N PHE A 939 7.44 -16.69 7.55
CA PHE A 939 7.05 -15.29 7.53
C PHE A 939 5.65 -15.11 8.16
N PRO A 940 5.50 -14.28 9.20
CA PRO A 940 4.24 -14.12 9.94
C PRO A 940 3.29 -13.13 9.25
N TYR A 941 2.68 -13.53 8.14
CA TYR A 941 1.59 -12.75 7.52
C TYR A 941 0.43 -12.55 8.51
N ILE A 942 -0.21 -11.37 8.52
CA ILE A 942 -1.26 -11.01 9.50
C ILE A 942 -2.39 -12.04 9.56
N ARG A 943 -2.78 -12.61 8.41
CA ARG A 943 -3.55 -13.85 8.36
C ARG A 943 -2.59 -14.99 8.01
N PRO A 944 -2.50 -16.06 8.83
CA PRO A 944 -1.71 -17.25 8.50
C PRO A 944 -2.03 -17.86 7.13
N GLN A 945 -0.98 -18.26 6.40
CA GLN A 945 -1.07 -18.83 5.05
C GLN A 945 0.26 -19.45 4.59
N GLU A 946 0.31 -20.03 3.39
CA GLU A 946 1.55 -20.57 2.79
C GLU A 946 2.68 -19.53 2.76
N THR A 947 3.87 -19.96 3.21
CA THR A 947 5.08 -19.13 3.36
C THR A 947 6.36 -19.99 3.28
N GLY A 948 7.50 -19.34 3.06
CA GLY A 948 8.83 -19.92 3.24
C GLY A 948 9.42 -20.62 2.01
N ASN A 949 8.71 -20.62 0.89
CA ASN A 949 9.13 -21.29 -0.34
C ASN A 949 10.43 -20.68 -0.92
N LYS A 950 11.32 -21.54 -1.46
CA LYS A 950 12.49 -21.17 -2.26
C LYS A 950 12.41 -21.83 -3.62
N THR A 951 12.56 -21.05 -4.69
CA THR A 951 12.57 -21.56 -6.08
C THR A 951 14.00 -21.79 -6.59
N ASP A 952 14.09 -22.43 -7.75
CA ASP A 952 15.33 -22.70 -8.47
C ASP A 952 16.39 -23.41 -7.62
N VAL A 953 15.98 -24.34 -6.75
CA VAL A 953 16.89 -25.03 -5.82
C VAL A 953 17.59 -26.19 -6.53
N ARG A 954 18.92 -26.19 -6.50
CA ARG A 954 19.79 -27.25 -7.03
C ARG A 954 19.99 -28.37 -6.01
N TRP A 955 20.25 -27.99 -4.77
CA TRP A 955 20.36 -28.89 -3.63
C TRP A 955 19.93 -28.18 -2.35
N TYR A 956 19.39 -28.95 -1.40
CA TYR A 956 18.89 -28.47 -0.12
C TYR A 956 19.33 -29.44 0.98
N GLU A 957 20.07 -28.95 1.96
CA GLU A 957 20.56 -29.71 3.10
C GLU A 957 19.82 -29.27 4.38
N LEU A 958 19.29 -30.25 5.10
CA LEU A 958 18.78 -30.08 6.46
C LEU A 958 19.63 -30.90 7.41
N SER A 959 20.01 -30.32 8.56
CA SER A 959 20.80 -31.03 9.55
C SER A 959 20.42 -30.71 10.99
N ASN A 960 20.68 -31.70 11.84
CA ASN A 960 20.83 -31.52 13.28
C ASN A 960 22.31 -31.70 13.67
N ASN A 961 22.61 -31.82 14.97
CA ASN A 961 23.97 -31.96 15.47
C ASN A 961 24.66 -33.29 15.10
N ASN A 962 23.89 -34.33 14.76
CA ASN A 962 24.41 -35.69 14.57
C ASN A 962 24.36 -36.12 13.10
N VAL A 963 23.38 -35.66 12.34
CA VAL A 963 23.08 -36.16 11.01
C VAL A 963 22.49 -35.06 10.12
N SER A 964 22.76 -35.18 8.83
CA SER A 964 22.23 -34.34 7.75
C SER A 964 21.55 -35.18 6.69
N ILE A 965 20.62 -34.55 5.99
CA ILE A 965 20.11 -35.04 4.71
C ILE A 965 20.30 -33.98 3.64
N LYS A 966 20.78 -34.39 2.48
CA LYS A 966 20.90 -33.55 1.29
C LYS A 966 19.95 -34.03 0.22
N VAL A 967 19.04 -33.15 -0.21
CA VAL A 967 18.11 -33.35 -1.31
C VAL A 967 18.71 -32.76 -2.59
N GLN A 968 18.69 -33.54 -3.67
CA GLN A 968 19.19 -33.14 -4.99
C GLN A 968 18.22 -33.61 -6.08
N SER A 969 18.13 -32.90 -7.21
CA SER A 969 17.28 -33.33 -8.34
C SER A 969 17.98 -33.10 -9.69
N ASN A 970 17.49 -33.78 -10.73
CA ASN A 970 17.87 -33.51 -12.12
C ASN A 970 17.12 -32.30 -12.72
N THR A 971 16.11 -31.79 -12.02
CA THR A 971 15.42 -30.54 -12.30
C THR A 971 15.63 -29.58 -11.12
N LEU A 972 15.42 -28.29 -11.36
CA LEU A 972 15.37 -27.34 -10.24
C LEU A 972 14.09 -27.58 -9.42
N LEU A 973 14.21 -27.51 -8.10
CA LEU A 973 13.12 -27.76 -7.16
C LEU A 973 12.56 -26.47 -6.58
N SER A 974 11.34 -26.56 -6.04
CA SER A 974 10.85 -25.63 -5.02
C SER A 974 10.87 -26.33 -3.66
N MET A 975 11.41 -25.67 -2.63
CA MET A 975 11.65 -26.28 -1.32
C MET A 975 11.10 -25.40 -0.20
N THR A 976 10.44 -26.03 0.78
CA THR A 976 9.96 -25.39 2.01
C THR A 976 10.31 -26.26 3.20
N ALA A 977 10.79 -25.65 4.29
CA ALA A 977 10.99 -26.32 5.58
C ALA A 977 10.40 -25.47 6.71
N LEU A 978 9.42 -25.99 7.46
CA LEU A 978 8.71 -25.26 8.52
C LEU A 978 8.46 -26.15 9.76
N HIS A 979 8.21 -25.53 10.92
CA HIS A 979 7.66 -26.23 12.10
C HIS A 979 6.13 -26.32 12.09
N TYR A 980 5.52 -26.20 10.92
CA TYR A 980 4.08 -26.17 10.71
C TYR A 980 3.71 -27.12 9.57
N LEU A 981 2.55 -27.75 9.69
CA LEU A 981 1.92 -28.45 8.57
C LEU A 981 1.08 -27.48 7.73
N ASP A 982 0.64 -27.92 6.55
CA ASP A 982 -0.32 -27.18 5.74
C ASP A 982 -1.61 -26.90 6.51
N GLU A 983 -2.09 -27.88 7.30
CA GLU A 983 -3.31 -27.73 8.08
C GLU A 983 -3.20 -26.71 9.22
N ASP A 984 -1.99 -26.35 9.66
CA ASP A 984 -1.81 -25.30 10.67
C ASP A 984 -1.99 -23.89 10.07
N LEU A 985 -1.81 -23.75 8.75
CA LEU A 985 -1.83 -22.48 8.03
C LEU A 985 -3.09 -22.31 7.16
N ASP A 986 -3.95 -23.33 7.08
CA ASP A 986 -5.12 -23.40 6.20
C ASP A 986 -6.42 -23.15 6.99
N ASP A 987 -7.04 -21.99 6.77
CA ASP A 987 -8.32 -21.59 7.39
C ASP A 987 -9.53 -22.44 6.91
N GLY A 988 -9.35 -23.28 5.89
CA GLY A 988 -10.38 -24.13 5.33
C GLY A 988 -11.21 -23.43 4.25
N LEU A 989 -12.52 -23.70 4.22
CA LEU A 989 -13.41 -23.23 3.13
C LEU A 989 -13.74 -21.74 3.18
N LYS A 990 -13.52 -21.10 4.33
CA LYS A 990 -13.76 -19.68 4.60
C LYS A 990 -12.63 -19.16 5.49
N LYS A 991 -12.30 -17.88 5.36
CA LYS A 991 -11.36 -17.21 6.26
C LYS A 991 -11.87 -17.32 7.69
N GLN A 992 -10.96 -17.66 8.60
CA GLN A 992 -11.21 -17.63 10.04
C GLN A 992 -10.67 -16.31 10.61
N GLN A 993 -11.04 -15.99 11.85
CA GLN A 993 -10.41 -14.89 12.60
C GLN A 993 -9.07 -15.38 13.20
N SER A 994 -8.13 -15.78 12.34
CA SER A 994 -6.84 -16.38 12.73
C SER A 994 -5.70 -15.37 12.69
N HIS A 995 -4.76 -15.53 13.63
CA HIS A 995 -3.59 -14.66 13.78
C HIS A 995 -2.29 -15.49 13.93
N PRO A 996 -1.10 -14.98 13.57
CA PRO A 996 0.17 -15.68 13.75
C PRO A 996 0.42 -16.14 15.19
N GLU A 997 -0.06 -15.37 16.16
CA GLU A 997 0.04 -15.68 17.59
C GLU A 997 -0.77 -16.91 18.00
N ASP A 998 -1.78 -17.31 17.21
CA ASP A 998 -2.58 -18.51 17.43
C ASP A 998 -1.85 -19.79 17.01
N LEU A 999 -0.78 -19.68 16.21
CA LEU A 999 -0.06 -20.81 15.64
C LEU A 999 0.88 -21.46 16.67
N LYS A 1000 0.72 -22.77 16.84
CA LYS A 1000 1.60 -23.58 17.70
C LYS A 1000 2.63 -24.33 16.86
N LYS A 1001 3.91 -24.00 17.05
CA LYS A 1001 5.01 -24.77 16.44
C LYS A 1001 4.89 -26.24 16.82
N ARG A 1002 4.88 -27.13 15.83
CA ARG A 1002 4.84 -28.57 16.06
C ARG A 1002 6.21 -29.11 16.46
N ASP A 1003 6.22 -30.28 17.10
CA ASP A 1003 7.45 -30.99 17.45
C ASP A 1003 8.02 -31.77 16.24
N MET A 1004 8.30 -31.04 15.15
CA MET A 1004 8.84 -31.61 13.89
C MET A 1004 9.39 -30.50 12.99
N THR A 1005 10.15 -30.91 11.97
CA THR A 1005 10.46 -30.09 10.78
C THR A 1005 9.75 -30.72 9.58
N ASN A 1006 8.80 -30.01 8.99
CA ASN A 1006 8.07 -30.41 7.81
C ASN A 1006 8.86 -29.98 6.58
N LEU A 1007 9.41 -30.94 5.84
CA LEU A 1007 10.12 -30.70 4.60
C LEU A 1007 9.20 -31.01 3.41
N LYS A 1008 8.99 -30.03 2.56
CA LYS A 1008 8.32 -30.18 1.27
C LYS A 1008 9.36 -30.11 0.14
N ILE A 1009 9.32 -31.10 -0.74
CA ILE A 1009 10.25 -31.32 -1.87
C ILE A 1009 9.41 -31.27 -3.14
N ASP A 1010 9.27 -30.10 -3.74
CA ASP A 1010 8.38 -29.92 -4.89
C ASP A 1010 9.16 -29.91 -6.20
N TYR A 1011 8.55 -30.50 -7.23
CA TYR A 1011 8.91 -30.13 -8.59
C TYR A 1011 8.63 -28.64 -8.78
N LYS A 1012 7.36 -28.24 -8.57
CA LYS A 1012 6.87 -26.87 -8.66
C LYS A 1012 5.63 -26.65 -7.80
N GLN A 1013 5.40 -25.39 -7.47
CA GLN A 1013 4.18 -24.86 -6.89
C GLN A 1013 3.61 -23.80 -7.85
N MET A 1014 2.28 -23.64 -7.94
CA MET A 1014 1.69 -22.55 -8.71
C MET A 1014 2.08 -21.17 -8.16
N GLY A 1015 1.96 -20.13 -8.98
CA GLY A 1015 2.23 -18.75 -8.57
C GLY A 1015 1.37 -18.25 -7.40
N VAL A 1016 1.76 -17.13 -6.80
CA VAL A 1016 0.98 -16.48 -5.73
C VAL A 1016 -0.11 -15.54 -6.26
N GLY A 1017 -0.03 -15.11 -7.53
CA GLY A 1017 -1.01 -14.19 -8.12
C GLY A 1017 -0.85 -12.75 -7.62
N GLY A 1018 -1.92 -11.97 -7.67
CA GLY A 1018 -1.93 -10.58 -7.18
C GLY A 1018 -2.29 -9.52 -8.22
N ILE A 1019 -2.93 -9.87 -9.34
CA ILE A 1019 -3.61 -8.85 -10.18
C ILE A 1019 -4.68 -8.17 -9.33
N ASN A 1020 -5.53 -8.97 -8.68
CA ASN A 1020 -6.40 -8.60 -7.57
C ASN A 1020 -6.51 -9.78 -6.59
N SER A 1021 -7.25 -9.59 -5.49
CA SER A 1021 -7.48 -10.63 -4.46
C SER A 1021 -8.96 -11.01 -4.32
N TRP A 1022 -9.76 -10.89 -5.38
CA TRP A 1022 -11.19 -11.22 -5.34
C TRP A 1022 -11.70 -12.07 -6.51
N TYR A 1023 -10.92 -12.32 -7.57
CA TYR A 1023 -11.29 -13.29 -8.62
C TYR A 1023 -10.10 -13.91 -9.35
N GLU A 1024 -9.03 -13.15 -9.57
CA GLU A 1024 -7.98 -13.49 -10.53
C GLU A 1024 -7.08 -14.64 -10.10
N LEU A 1025 -6.68 -15.45 -11.09
CA LEU A 1025 -5.69 -16.50 -10.91
C LEU A 1025 -4.28 -15.97 -11.15
N PRO A 1026 -3.23 -16.67 -10.66
CA PRO A 1026 -1.90 -16.47 -11.22
C PRO A 1026 -1.95 -16.60 -12.75
N MET A 1027 -1.22 -15.74 -13.47
CA MET A 1027 -1.21 -15.77 -14.93
C MET A 1027 -0.86 -17.17 -15.45
N GLU A 1028 -1.38 -17.53 -16.62
CA GLU A 1028 -1.38 -18.89 -17.15
C GLU A 1028 0.01 -19.54 -17.20
N GLN A 1029 1.07 -18.77 -17.45
CA GLN A 1029 2.46 -19.26 -17.46
C GLN A 1029 2.97 -19.70 -16.08
N TYR A 1030 2.27 -19.31 -15.02
CA TYR A 1030 2.56 -19.65 -13.62
C TYR A 1030 1.54 -20.64 -13.02
N SER A 1031 0.66 -21.20 -13.83
CA SER A 1031 -0.30 -22.23 -13.40
C SER A 1031 0.24 -23.65 -13.66
N LEU A 1032 -0.07 -24.60 -12.79
CA LEU A 1032 0.18 -26.03 -13.03
C LEU A 1032 -1.07 -26.68 -13.64
N LYS A 1033 -1.24 -26.59 -14.96
CA LYS A 1033 -2.40 -27.18 -15.67
C LYS A 1033 -2.55 -28.68 -15.44
N ALA A 1034 -3.76 -29.22 -15.59
CA ALA A 1034 -3.98 -30.67 -15.56
C ALA A 1034 -3.36 -31.35 -16.80
N LYS A 1035 -2.13 -31.87 -16.63
CA LYS A 1035 -1.37 -32.61 -17.64
C LYS A 1035 -0.48 -33.64 -16.96
N LYS A 1036 0.26 -34.42 -17.74
CA LYS A 1036 1.28 -35.33 -17.21
C LYS A 1036 2.44 -34.57 -16.55
N TYR A 1037 2.79 -34.97 -15.33
CA TYR A 1037 3.96 -34.45 -14.61
C TYR A 1037 4.91 -35.58 -14.22
N GLN A 1038 6.22 -35.29 -14.23
CA GLN A 1038 7.24 -36.22 -13.76
C GLN A 1038 8.44 -35.46 -13.22
N TYR A 1039 8.99 -35.93 -12.11
CA TYR A 1039 10.28 -35.46 -11.59
C TYR A 1039 10.93 -36.54 -10.71
N GLN A 1040 12.22 -36.38 -10.47
CA GLN A 1040 12.96 -37.26 -9.57
C GLN A 1040 13.88 -36.46 -8.65
N PHE A 1041 14.08 -36.95 -7.44
CA PHE A 1041 15.02 -36.39 -6.47
C PHE A 1041 15.71 -37.50 -5.69
N LYS A 1042 16.89 -37.17 -5.17
CA LYS A 1042 17.73 -38.05 -4.35
C LYS A 1042 17.88 -37.44 -2.97
N ILE A 1043 17.71 -38.25 -1.93
CA ILE A 1043 18.04 -37.94 -0.54
C ILE A 1043 19.32 -38.72 -0.19
N THR A 1044 20.35 -38.01 0.24
CA THR A 1044 21.61 -38.60 0.72
C THR A 1044 21.83 -38.21 2.18
N PRO A 1045 21.87 -39.17 3.12
CA PRO A 1045 22.18 -38.90 4.52
C PRO A 1045 23.70 -38.85 4.76
N ALA A 1046 24.13 -38.12 5.79
CA ALA A 1046 25.52 -38.13 6.26
C ALA A 1046 25.61 -37.78 7.75
N ILE A 1047 26.50 -38.46 8.49
CA ILE A 1047 26.84 -38.12 9.88
C ILE A 1047 27.59 -36.78 9.92
N LYS A 1048 27.23 -35.92 10.87
CA LYS A 1048 27.97 -34.69 11.18
C LYS A 1048 29.07 -35.05 12.19
N ASN A 1049 30.31 -34.72 11.83
CA ASN A 1049 31.48 -34.89 12.69
C ASN A 1049 31.61 -33.75 13.68
#